data_AF-A0A7X7AZ86-F1
#
_entry.id   AF-A0A7X7AZ86-F1
#
_cell.length_a   1.000
_cell.length_b   1.000
_cell.length_c   1.000
_cell.angle_alpha   90.00
_cell.angle_beta   90.00
_cell.angle_gamma   90.00
#
_symmetry.space_group_name_H-M   'P 1'
#
loop_
_entity.id
_entity.type
_entity.pdbx_description
1 polymer ?
#
loop_
_entity_poly.entity_id
_entity_poly.type
_entity_poly.pdbx_seq_one_letter_code
_entity_poly.pdbx_strand_id
1 'polypeptide(L)'
;MSCLANPAAAEYLSDQRERIEHVEQSFGILGYDSAVRVAGRAPVPIRIGHREYAKGLGTHAHSEIQVYLGGEYLRFEAEVGLHWEENTAGSVVFQVYVDGEKRFDSGILRRDDPPRPVHVSVAGARQLALVVTDAGDGIACDGAHWAEARLVRDPSKPRPAEAAQTPLDIAPFARVVTCDPERRDGCRAGRLEEFPAEDVFLEQELAPTRGGGYVVPVWQGDQGCIGLVWAERRVLTELALHFPARGPVPSAEGVRVEYWSSQGRMDDWGAIGQTWWQGKWEPLPGTLEVGEREWVYRIDPTVPEFETRAGVHKIRWVLPGSTVPPRVQRLSARTRGCWQEGRFRIELERPLPGRQGEIELYNGYLLDAAGKPAGTRRRWNLGEPLHLALRYTTVPRLPDRTVIRLRTPEAAFGVAVEDVLAHGCVYVPHGGVFVVPAASPLSLAAYKRQIAGRQTVLARVRQMPDQSFARAQEVLLNPRSARDPILLSLACDNRKIVVQREGALEMDDLDVTPSVGHGTTEGFARHLEERWFPIPVIRRQEGDLVYQQRTFVAPLGEAPLPAGAPWLYEKALGVVELLVENRGAEAATAAMSLAFTRKRPQPGSQEVMKEPLTTLQAGPEGITAVAEGRLLALVRLEADGALAATVTEGTVTLSGQLPAGASARCVLYLPRWEAKPGEEASIPDADRLRAATKEYWRGLLAPAMQVSVPEPLLEDVYRASQVHILIAARNEQEGALTVPWIASMTYGALDTEAQAVILAMDLLGHHQFTRRGLEYFFTRYNERGCLANGYTLMGTGQNLWTLGEHGALTEDREWLRKVASRIEQACRWILAQREKTRGPSGVPEAGMVPPGVLADWERYAYYFYAQGYYCAGLRAGAELLARIDHPAAAALRRAARDYRQDILRAYRWNQARMPVLPLADGTWVPAYPSSLYCFGQTRDFYGGVSSIGHDVEVGANHLLELGILDPTSRDGDWITNYMEDVWFYLHPGLASYPREAMQEDWFTYGGFSKLQPYYTRYADVLALRDEVKPFLRHYFNTFFPMLSSETLALWEHFNQIGAWNKTHETAWLLEQTRLMLVMERGRELWLAPFVTNAWLKDGSRVAVTNAPTRFGTVSFQIVSHVAQGYVEATIAPPTRTAPRALVLRLRHPEGKPIRSVVVNGRPHRQFDARRECITLRPGPGPMVVRTHY
;
A
#
# COMPACT_ATOMS: atom_id res chain seq x y z
N MET A 1 61.25 16.19 -3.89
CA MET A 1 60.69 17.49 -3.42
C MET A 1 59.22 17.29 -3.14
N SER A 2 58.82 17.58 -1.91
CA SER A 2 57.46 17.52 -1.39
C SER A 2 56.55 18.51 -2.13
N CYS A 3 55.43 18.02 -2.68
CA CYS A 3 54.25 18.85 -2.93
C CYS A 3 53.15 18.35 -2.01
N LEU A 4 53.14 18.89 -0.79
CA LEU A 4 51.99 18.94 0.09
C LEU A 4 50.78 19.42 -0.72
N ALA A 5 49.73 18.59 -0.77
CA ALA A 5 48.44 18.99 -1.28
C ALA A 5 47.99 20.23 -0.50
N ASN A 6 47.72 21.32 -1.22
CA ASN A 6 47.21 22.55 -0.64
C ASN A 6 45.87 22.24 0.09
N PRO A 7 45.78 22.40 1.43
CA PRO A 7 44.55 22.13 2.17
C PRO A 7 43.40 23.10 1.81
N ALA A 8 43.69 24.18 1.07
CA ALA A 8 42.71 25.19 0.64
C ALA A 8 41.72 24.73 -0.47
N ALA A 9 41.71 23.44 -0.85
CA ALA A 9 40.88 22.90 -1.94
C ALA A 9 39.85 21.84 -1.50
N ALA A 10 39.83 21.46 -0.22
CA ALA A 10 38.87 20.49 0.34
C ALA A 10 37.69 21.22 1.00
N GLU A 11 36.48 20.88 0.58
CA GLU A 11 35.22 21.48 1.06
C GLU A 11 34.39 20.40 1.76
N TYR A 12 34.09 20.60 3.05
CA TYR A 12 33.30 19.64 3.83
C TYR A 12 31.84 19.66 3.41
N LEU A 13 31.24 18.47 3.24
CA LEU A 13 29.82 18.36 2.88
C LEU A 13 28.90 18.94 3.97
N SER A 14 29.33 18.91 5.23
CA SER A 14 28.54 19.49 6.33
C SER A 14 28.47 21.03 6.31
N ASP A 15 29.41 21.68 5.62
CA ASP A 15 29.42 23.12 5.35
C ASP A 15 28.78 23.45 3.98
N GLN A 16 28.86 22.52 3.03
CA GLN A 16 28.28 22.64 1.68
C GLN A 16 26.86 22.09 1.62
N ARG A 17 26.02 22.44 2.60
CA ARG A 17 24.68 21.85 2.74
C ARG A 17 23.86 22.05 1.47
N GLU A 18 23.99 23.19 0.81
CA GLU A 18 23.33 23.54 -0.45
C GLU A 18 23.54 22.52 -1.56
N ARG A 19 24.63 21.74 -1.53
CA ARG A 19 24.90 20.69 -2.51
C ARG A 19 24.19 19.39 -2.22
N ILE A 20 23.75 19.14 -0.98
CA ILE A 20 22.93 17.97 -0.66
C ILE A 20 21.54 18.19 -1.26
N GLU A 21 21.19 17.42 -2.28
CA GLU A 21 19.95 17.55 -3.04
C GLU A 21 18.79 16.83 -2.34
N HIS A 22 19.06 15.61 -1.86
CA HIS A 22 18.09 14.71 -1.26
C HIS A 22 18.74 13.93 -0.11
N VAL A 23 17.94 13.63 0.90
CA VAL A 23 18.31 12.76 2.02
C VAL A 23 17.11 11.88 2.31
N GLU A 24 17.33 10.57 2.26
CA GLU A 24 16.39 9.56 2.73
C GLU A 24 17.09 8.73 3.80
N GLN A 25 16.41 8.43 4.90
CA GLN A 25 16.91 7.52 5.91
C GLN A 25 15.76 6.90 6.71
N SER A 26 15.94 5.66 7.18
CA SER A 26 14.90 4.93 7.91
C SER A 26 14.63 5.49 9.31
N PHE A 27 15.58 6.22 9.90
CA PHE A 27 15.42 6.79 11.25
C PHE A 27 16.14 8.13 11.42
N GLY A 28 15.50 9.04 12.15
CA GLY A 28 16.07 10.32 12.59
C GLY A 28 16.20 11.38 11.49
N ILE A 29 16.96 12.43 11.78
CA ILE A 29 17.25 13.58 10.91
C ILE A 29 18.77 13.64 10.67
N LEU A 30 19.22 13.96 9.45
CA LEU A 30 20.65 14.01 9.13
C LEU A 30 21.40 14.95 10.09
N GLY A 31 22.45 14.42 10.72
CA GLY A 31 23.36 15.17 11.56
C GLY A 31 24.41 15.88 10.71
N TYR A 32 24.52 17.20 10.87
CA TYR A 32 25.63 17.99 10.35
C TYR A 32 26.62 18.20 11.49
N ASP A 33 27.85 17.73 11.31
CA ASP A 33 28.90 17.76 12.35
C ASP A 33 28.46 17.12 13.68
N SER A 34 27.52 16.18 13.59
CA SER A 34 26.90 15.45 14.68
C SER A 34 26.41 14.10 14.17
N ALA A 35 26.19 13.17 15.09
CA ALA A 35 25.49 11.92 14.82
C ALA A 35 24.05 12.18 14.33
N VAL A 36 23.38 11.12 13.86
CA VAL A 36 21.97 11.20 13.47
C VAL A 36 21.15 11.88 14.57
N ARG A 37 20.41 12.93 14.20
CA ARG A 37 19.62 13.74 15.14
C ARG A 37 18.26 13.09 15.38
N VAL A 38 17.80 13.15 16.62
CA VAL A 38 16.44 12.80 17.00
C VAL A 38 15.72 14.08 17.40
N ALA A 39 14.52 14.32 16.84
CA ALA A 39 13.74 15.51 17.16
C ALA A 39 13.53 15.62 18.68
N GLY A 40 13.75 16.82 19.24
CA GLY A 40 13.65 17.08 20.68
C GLY A 40 14.83 16.60 21.52
N ARG A 41 15.88 16.00 20.93
CA ARG A 41 17.12 15.64 21.65
C ARG A 41 18.29 16.53 21.24
N ALA A 42 19.23 16.72 22.16
CA ALA A 42 20.47 17.45 21.88
C ALA A 42 21.34 16.67 20.88
N PRO A 43 22.06 17.34 19.96
CA PRO A 43 23.00 16.69 19.05
C PRO A 43 24.12 15.97 19.82
N VAL A 44 24.51 14.79 19.35
CA VAL A 44 25.62 13.98 19.89
C VAL A 44 26.80 14.05 18.90
N PRO A 45 28.06 14.07 19.35
CA PRO A 45 29.22 14.11 18.46
C PRO A 45 29.36 12.86 17.58
N ILE A 46 30.04 13.00 16.44
CA ILE A 46 30.38 11.89 15.54
C ILE A 46 31.50 11.08 16.17
N ARG A 47 31.27 9.76 16.34
CA ARG A 47 32.23 8.85 16.94
C ARG A 47 32.21 7.49 16.25
N ILE A 48 33.38 7.04 15.78
CA ILE A 48 33.62 5.73 15.17
C ILE A 48 34.75 5.05 15.97
N GLY A 49 34.45 3.89 16.56
CA GLY A 49 35.33 3.28 17.55
C GLY A 49 35.66 4.26 18.70
N HIS A 50 36.94 4.42 19.01
CA HIS A 50 37.39 5.35 20.05
C HIS A 50 37.73 6.76 19.53
N ARG A 51 37.45 7.08 18.26
CA ARG A 51 37.79 8.37 17.64
C ARG A 51 36.56 9.24 17.46
N GLU A 52 36.64 10.47 17.97
CA GLU A 52 35.66 11.53 17.73
C GLU A 52 36.07 12.41 16.55
N TYR A 53 35.08 12.92 15.82
CA TYR A 53 35.26 13.73 14.63
C TYR A 53 34.48 15.03 14.75
N ALA A 54 35.13 16.14 14.39
CA ALA A 54 34.51 17.47 14.41
C ALA A 54 33.68 17.75 13.16
N LYS A 55 34.01 17.12 12.02
CA LYS A 55 33.34 17.31 10.73
C LYS A 55 32.80 16.01 10.19
N GLY A 56 31.62 16.06 9.57
CA GLY A 56 31.04 14.92 8.87
C GLY A 56 29.52 14.93 8.83
N LEU A 57 28.97 13.86 8.30
CA LEU A 57 27.53 13.63 8.24
C LEU A 57 27.16 12.39 9.06
N GLY A 58 26.26 12.54 10.03
CA GLY A 58 25.71 11.42 10.81
C GLY A 58 24.33 11.00 10.30
N THR A 59 24.14 9.72 10.01
CA THR A 59 22.92 9.13 9.44
C THR A 59 22.57 7.81 10.13
N HIS A 60 21.55 7.11 9.66
CA HIS A 60 21.11 5.81 10.16
C HIS A 60 20.67 4.92 8.99
N ALA A 61 21.01 3.62 9.02
CA ALA A 61 20.60 2.71 7.95
C ALA A 61 19.08 2.43 7.94
N HIS A 62 18.45 2.13 6.80
CA HIS A 62 18.94 2.37 5.46
C HIS A 62 18.96 3.88 5.18
N SER A 63 19.99 4.40 4.51
CA SER A 63 20.01 5.81 4.08
C SER A 63 20.65 6.03 2.72
N GLU A 64 20.22 7.11 2.06
CA GLU A 64 20.74 7.62 0.79
C GLU A 64 20.81 9.15 0.83
N ILE A 65 22.01 9.70 0.61
CA ILE A 65 22.27 11.14 0.51
C ILE A 65 22.75 11.45 -0.90
N GLN A 66 21.97 12.24 -1.65
CA GLN A 66 22.34 12.70 -2.99
C GLN A 66 23.01 14.07 -2.91
N VAL A 67 24.14 14.23 -3.61
CA VAL A 67 24.96 15.44 -3.62
C VAL A 67 25.22 15.90 -5.04
N TYR A 68 24.90 17.16 -5.33
CA TYR A 68 25.23 17.84 -6.56
C TYR A 68 26.70 18.23 -6.64
N LEU A 69 27.38 17.71 -7.66
CA LEU A 69 28.78 18.02 -7.93
C LEU A 69 28.96 19.02 -9.07
N GLY A 70 28.04 19.07 -10.02
CA GLY A 70 28.09 20.00 -11.16
C GLY A 70 29.34 19.89 -12.04
N GLY A 71 30.09 18.79 -11.98
CA GLY A 71 31.36 18.60 -12.68
C GLY A 71 32.51 19.44 -12.12
N GLU A 72 32.38 19.96 -10.89
CA GLU A 72 33.33 20.91 -10.28
C GLU A 72 34.44 20.26 -9.45
N TYR A 73 34.35 18.95 -9.18
CA TYR A 73 35.19 18.25 -8.22
C TYR A 73 35.97 17.11 -8.86
N LEU A 74 37.13 16.78 -8.26
CA LEU A 74 38.01 15.71 -8.71
C LEU A 74 37.83 14.43 -7.91
N ARG A 75 37.56 14.55 -6.60
CA ARG A 75 37.44 13.41 -5.67
C ARG A 75 36.55 13.71 -4.47
N PHE A 76 35.97 12.65 -3.93
CA PHE A 76 35.28 12.58 -2.65
C PHE A 76 36.10 11.72 -1.67
N GLU A 77 36.25 12.21 -0.44
CA GLU A 77 37.00 11.56 0.63
C GLU A 77 36.16 11.54 1.93
N ALA A 78 36.21 10.43 2.67
CA ALA A 78 35.59 10.29 3.99
C ALA A 78 36.26 9.17 4.81
N GLU A 79 35.96 9.09 6.10
CA GLU A 79 36.14 7.90 6.93
C GLU A 79 34.75 7.42 7.38
N VAL A 80 34.43 6.15 7.13
CA VAL A 80 33.10 5.60 7.42
C VAL A 80 33.10 4.55 8.52
N GLY A 81 32.03 4.48 9.29
CA GLY A 81 31.84 3.48 10.33
C GLY A 81 30.57 3.65 11.16
N LEU A 82 30.26 2.63 11.95
CA LEU A 82 29.12 2.62 12.86
C LEU A 82 29.36 3.57 14.05
N HIS A 83 28.29 4.15 14.58
CA HIS A 83 28.34 4.95 15.80
C HIS A 83 28.77 4.06 16.97
N TRP A 84 29.70 4.57 17.76
CA TRP A 84 30.16 3.86 18.94
C TRP A 84 29.39 4.29 20.19
N GLU A 85 28.69 3.34 20.82
CA GLU A 85 28.16 3.41 22.20
C GLU A 85 28.29 2.04 22.87
N GLU A 86 28.29 1.97 24.22
CA GLU A 86 28.59 0.74 24.99
C GLU A 86 27.69 -0.46 24.64
N ASN A 87 26.42 -0.24 24.27
CA ASN A 87 25.44 -1.30 23.98
C ASN A 87 24.99 -1.34 22.50
N THR A 88 25.79 -0.80 21.57
CA THR A 88 25.45 -0.85 20.13
C THR A 88 25.73 -2.23 19.53
N ALA A 89 24.70 -2.87 18.96
CA ALA A 89 24.79 -4.16 18.28
C ALA A 89 24.56 -4.08 16.75
N GLY A 90 24.48 -2.86 16.19
CA GLY A 90 24.16 -2.63 14.78
C GLY A 90 25.22 -3.11 13.79
N SER A 91 24.82 -3.21 12.53
CA SER A 91 25.69 -3.63 11.43
C SER A 91 25.32 -2.92 10.12
N VAL A 92 26.32 -2.32 9.45
CA VAL A 92 26.08 -1.43 8.30
C VAL A 92 27.02 -1.69 7.14
N VAL A 93 26.57 -1.37 5.92
CA VAL A 93 27.41 -1.34 4.71
C VAL A 93 27.35 0.05 4.09
N PHE A 94 28.50 0.67 3.85
CA PHE A 94 28.62 1.96 3.16
C PHE A 94 28.92 1.75 1.68
N GLN A 95 28.22 2.47 0.82
CA GLN A 95 28.40 2.44 -0.62
C GLN A 95 28.44 3.86 -1.18
N VAL A 96 29.27 4.07 -2.20
CA VAL A 96 29.33 5.35 -2.93
C VAL A 96 29.03 5.11 -4.40
N TYR A 97 28.09 5.89 -4.94
CA TYR A 97 27.75 5.89 -6.36
C TYR A 97 28.11 7.24 -6.99
N VAL A 98 28.64 7.22 -8.21
CA VAL A 98 29.01 8.41 -8.98
C VAL A 98 28.25 8.35 -10.31
N ASP A 99 27.39 9.32 -10.56
CA ASP A 99 26.46 9.33 -11.71
C ASP A 99 25.71 7.99 -11.90
N GLY A 100 25.30 7.37 -10.80
CA GLY A 100 24.55 6.12 -10.77
C GLY A 100 25.39 4.83 -10.78
N GLU A 101 26.71 4.92 -10.95
CA GLU A 101 27.61 3.75 -10.92
C GLU A 101 28.24 3.55 -9.55
N LYS A 102 28.19 2.33 -8.99
CA LYS A 102 28.85 2.03 -7.70
C LYS A 102 30.37 2.08 -7.85
N ARG A 103 31.03 2.93 -7.06
CA ARG A 103 32.49 3.13 -7.05
C ARG A 103 33.16 2.70 -5.74
N PHE A 104 32.39 2.47 -4.68
CA PHE A 104 32.90 2.01 -3.39
C PHE A 104 31.87 1.14 -2.66
N ASP A 105 32.36 0.16 -1.89
CA ASP A 105 31.60 -0.69 -0.98
C ASP A 105 32.49 -1.07 0.21
N SER A 106 32.02 -0.88 1.44
CA SER A 106 32.83 -1.15 2.64
C SER A 106 32.83 -2.61 3.07
N GLY A 107 31.88 -3.43 2.60
CA GLY A 107 31.44 -4.62 3.31
C GLY A 107 30.78 -4.28 4.66
N ILE A 108 30.41 -5.32 5.43
CA ILE A 108 29.74 -5.15 6.73
C ILE A 108 30.73 -4.58 7.75
N LEU A 109 30.39 -3.45 8.35
CA LEU A 109 31.08 -2.83 9.48
C LEU A 109 30.23 -2.94 10.74
N ARG A 110 30.90 -3.19 11.88
CA ARG A 110 30.32 -3.32 13.23
C ARG A 110 30.95 -2.30 14.18
N ARG A 111 30.38 -2.20 15.39
CA ARG A 111 30.78 -1.25 16.44
C ARG A 111 32.30 -1.15 16.69
N ASP A 112 33.00 -2.27 16.74
CA ASP A 112 34.43 -2.32 17.09
C ASP A 112 35.36 -2.25 15.86
N ASP A 113 34.81 -2.19 14.65
CA ASP A 113 35.64 -2.05 13.44
C ASP A 113 36.27 -0.64 13.40
N PRO A 114 37.54 -0.53 13.00
CA PRO A 114 38.18 0.78 12.83
C PRO A 114 37.53 1.55 11.66
N PRO A 115 37.61 2.90 11.66
CA PRO A 115 37.11 3.72 10.58
C PRO A 115 37.68 3.27 9.22
N ARG A 116 36.80 3.10 8.23
CA ARG A 116 37.18 2.66 6.88
C ARG A 116 37.36 3.88 5.97
N PRO A 117 38.53 4.11 5.35
CA PRO A 117 38.71 5.23 4.45
C PRO A 117 37.96 5.03 3.13
N VAL A 118 37.36 6.11 2.63
CA VAL A 118 36.72 6.23 1.33
C VAL A 118 37.51 7.21 0.49
N HIS A 119 37.88 6.82 -0.72
CA HIS A 119 38.57 7.68 -1.68
C HIS A 119 38.08 7.37 -3.09
N VAL A 120 37.17 8.20 -3.61
CA VAL A 120 36.46 7.98 -4.87
C VAL A 120 36.71 9.16 -5.81
N SER A 121 37.08 8.90 -7.07
CA SER A 121 37.15 9.95 -8.08
C SER A 121 35.75 10.37 -8.52
N VAL A 122 35.52 11.67 -8.62
CA VAL A 122 34.28 12.28 -9.10
C VAL A 122 34.53 13.27 -10.24
N ALA A 123 35.67 13.13 -10.92
CA ALA A 123 36.10 14.04 -11.99
C ALA A 123 35.06 14.12 -13.12
N GLY A 124 34.52 15.31 -13.34
CA GLY A 124 33.50 15.55 -14.36
C GLY A 124 32.10 15.02 -14.03
N ALA A 125 31.93 14.38 -12.87
CA ALA A 125 30.65 13.82 -12.45
C ALA A 125 29.66 14.91 -12.04
N ARG A 126 28.37 14.66 -12.25
CA ARG A 126 27.30 15.60 -11.88
C ARG A 126 26.69 15.31 -10.52
N GLN A 127 26.62 14.04 -10.13
CA GLN A 127 25.99 13.60 -8.90
C GLN A 127 26.84 12.56 -8.16
N LEU A 128 26.73 12.58 -6.83
CA LEU A 128 27.33 11.65 -5.89
C LEU A 128 26.24 11.15 -4.94
N ALA A 129 26.08 9.84 -4.81
CA ALA A 129 25.20 9.23 -3.82
C ALA A 129 26.02 8.55 -2.72
N LEU A 130 25.70 8.84 -1.46
CA LEU A 130 26.25 8.22 -0.28
C LEU A 130 25.17 7.33 0.35
N VAL A 131 25.36 6.02 0.30
CA VAL A 131 24.35 5.02 0.71
C VAL A 131 24.83 4.21 1.90
N VAL A 132 23.96 3.97 2.87
CA VAL A 132 24.18 3.05 4.00
C VAL A 132 23.08 1.99 4.01
N THR A 133 23.43 0.71 4.03
CA THR A 133 22.47 -0.41 4.16
C THR A 133 22.58 -1.07 5.54
N ASP A 134 21.52 -1.77 5.95
CA ASP A 134 21.34 -2.47 7.24
C ASP A 134 22.00 -3.86 7.28
N ALA A 135 22.94 -4.11 6.37
CA ALA A 135 23.63 -5.40 6.19
C ALA A 135 22.75 -6.68 6.13
N GLY A 136 21.43 -6.56 5.97
CA GLY A 136 20.47 -7.66 5.90
C GLY A 136 19.97 -8.22 7.24
N ASP A 137 20.26 -7.57 8.38
CA ASP A 137 19.74 -7.96 9.70
C ASP A 137 18.78 -6.95 10.35
N GLY A 138 18.36 -5.93 9.59
CA GLY A 138 17.40 -4.91 10.01
C GLY A 138 18.08 -3.73 10.69
N ILE A 139 17.38 -2.60 10.78
CA ILE A 139 17.99 -1.29 11.09
C ILE A 139 18.39 -1.06 12.56
N ALA A 140 18.32 -2.07 13.43
CA ALA A 140 18.40 -1.85 14.86
C ALA A 140 19.80 -1.39 15.31
N CYS A 141 19.88 -0.19 15.89
CA CYS A 141 21.12 0.44 16.37
C CYS A 141 22.13 0.78 15.25
N ASP A 142 21.67 1.04 14.04
CA ASP A 142 22.49 1.31 12.85
C ASP A 142 22.84 2.79 12.65
N GLY A 143 23.23 3.47 13.72
CA GLY A 143 23.80 4.81 13.61
C GLY A 143 25.10 4.75 12.78
N ALA A 144 25.21 5.53 11.72
CA ALA A 144 26.28 5.44 10.73
C ALA A 144 26.88 6.83 10.42
N HIS A 145 28.19 6.90 10.21
CA HIS A 145 28.88 8.18 10.01
C HIS A 145 29.69 8.21 8.72
N TRP A 146 29.54 9.31 7.97
CA TRP A 146 30.48 9.76 6.95
C TRP A 146 31.37 10.84 7.57
N ALA A 147 32.33 10.42 8.39
CA ALA A 147 33.24 11.32 9.08
C ALA A 147 34.23 11.98 8.10
N GLU A 148 34.59 13.24 8.35
CA GLU A 148 35.47 14.05 7.49
C GLU A 148 35.05 14.10 6.01
N ALA A 149 33.76 13.88 5.73
CA ALA A 149 33.22 13.83 4.37
C ALA A 149 33.47 15.15 3.63
N ARG A 150 34.33 15.11 2.61
CA ARG A 150 34.81 16.30 1.90
C ARG A 150 34.99 16.05 0.40
N LEU A 151 34.78 17.11 -0.36
CA LEU A 151 35.01 17.15 -1.80
C LEU A 151 36.26 17.95 -2.11
N VAL A 152 37.07 17.48 -3.05
CA VAL A 152 38.25 18.23 -3.50
C VAL A 152 38.00 18.83 -4.86
N ARG A 153 38.10 20.15 -4.92
CA ARG A 153 37.71 20.94 -6.09
C ARG A 153 38.70 20.77 -7.25
N ASP A 154 38.18 20.82 -8.47
CA ASP A 154 39.00 20.92 -9.68
C ASP A 154 39.47 22.38 -9.84
N PRO A 155 40.77 22.67 -9.72
CA PRO A 155 41.29 24.04 -9.84
C PRO A 155 41.16 24.60 -11.27
N SER A 156 40.92 23.76 -12.28
CA SER A 156 40.65 24.19 -13.65
C SER A 156 39.21 24.65 -13.88
N LYS A 157 38.30 24.31 -12.96
CA LYS A 157 36.91 24.74 -13.02
C LYS A 157 36.78 26.10 -12.32
N PRO A 158 36.21 27.12 -12.98
CA PRO A 158 35.96 28.39 -12.29
C PRO A 158 35.15 28.10 -11.02
N ARG A 159 35.47 28.78 -9.92
CA ARG A 159 34.47 28.96 -8.86
C ARG A 159 33.27 29.58 -9.58
N PRO A 160 32.02 29.09 -9.43
CA PRO A 160 30.90 29.96 -9.67
C PRO A 160 31.25 31.22 -8.90
N ALA A 161 31.53 32.31 -9.61
CA ALA A 161 31.67 33.56 -8.90
C ALA A 161 30.35 33.70 -8.13
N GLU A 162 30.39 34.36 -6.98
CA GLU A 162 29.21 35.06 -6.46
C GLU A 162 28.62 36.08 -7.48
N ALA A 163 29.05 36.04 -8.76
CA ALA A 163 28.39 36.61 -9.92
C ALA A 163 26.96 36.07 -10.04
N ALA A 164 26.06 36.77 -9.34
CA ALA A 164 24.69 37.02 -9.75
C ALA A 164 23.89 35.80 -10.20
N GLN A 165 23.91 34.72 -9.42
CA GLN A 165 22.83 33.74 -9.50
C GLN A 165 21.59 34.40 -8.90
N THR A 166 20.68 34.85 -9.77
CA THR A 166 19.42 35.46 -9.32
C THR A 166 18.59 34.36 -8.64
N PRO A 167 18.18 34.50 -7.38
CA PRO A 167 17.31 33.54 -6.72
C PRO A 167 16.01 33.33 -7.50
N LEU A 168 15.47 32.12 -7.45
CA LEU A 168 14.19 31.75 -8.04
C LEU A 168 13.05 32.51 -7.37
N ASP A 169 12.47 33.51 -8.04
CA ASP A 169 11.21 34.14 -7.60
C ASP A 169 10.03 33.24 -7.98
N ILE A 170 9.47 32.58 -6.96
CA ILE A 170 8.41 31.59 -7.06
C ILE A 170 7.02 32.19 -6.79
N ALA A 171 6.93 33.47 -6.40
CA ALA A 171 5.66 34.13 -6.15
C ALA A 171 4.71 34.12 -7.37
N PRO A 172 5.17 34.28 -8.63
CA PRO A 172 4.28 34.25 -9.79
C PRO A 172 3.60 32.91 -10.08
N PHE A 173 4.02 31.84 -9.39
CA PHE A 173 3.43 30.50 -9.49
C PHE A 173 2.57 30.14 -8.27
N ALA A 174 2.37 31.08 -7.35
CA ALA A 174 1.42 30.98 -6.25
C ALA A 174 0.06 31.60 -6.62
N ARG A 175 -0.98 31.17 -5.91
CA ARG A 175 -2.23 31.93 -5.82
C ARG A 175 -1.99 33.08 -4.84
N VAL A 176 -2.40 34.29 -5.21
CA VAL A 176 -2.42 35.43 -4.30
C VAL A 176 -3.75 35.41 -3.56
N VAL A 177 -3.72 35.44 -2.24
CA VAL A 177 -4.89 35.23 -1.40
C VAL A 177 -5.03 36.29 -0.31
N THR A 178 -6.21 36.35 0.31
CA THR A 178 -6.48 37.00 1.59
C THR A 178 -7.11 35.99 2.54
N CYS A 179 -6.93 36.17 3.85
CA CYS A 179 -7.58 35.37 4.88
C CYS A 179 -7.74 36.20 6.16
N ASP A 180 -8.61 35.74 7.06
CA ASP A 180 -8.81 36.37 8.37
C ASP A 180 -7.50 36.29 9.20
N PRO A 181 -6.88 37.44 9.57
CA PRO A 181 -5.67 37.46 10.39
C PRO A 181 -5.84 36.82 11.76
N GLU A 182 -7.05 36.84 12.32
CA GLU A 182 -7.35 36.31 13.65
C GLU A 182 -7.56 34.79 13.62
N ARG A 183 -7.89 34.22 12.44
CA ARG A 183 -7.91 32.77 12.26
C ARG A 183 -6.49 32.22 12.17
N ARG A 184 -6.03 31.61 13.26
CA ARG A 184 -4.68 31.04 13.40
C ARG A 184 -4.60 29.57 13.03
N ASP A 185 -5.63 28.80 13.34
CA ASP A 185 -5.62 27.35 13.25
C ASP A 185 -6.22 26.83 11.95
N GLY A 186 -5.66 25.72 11.47
CA GLY A 186 -6.23 24.91 10.41
C GLY A 186 -7.32 23.96 10.91
N CYS A 187 -7.69 23.02 10.04
CA CYS A 187 -8.63 21.96 10.35
C CYS A 187 -8.04 20.98 11.37
N ARG A 188 -8.88 20.55 12.32
CA ARG A 188 -8.53 19.63 13.41
C ARG A 188 -9.28 18.30 13.36
N ALA A 189 -10.02 18.04 12.28
CA ALA A 189 -10.83 16.82 12.16
C ALA A 189 -9.97 15.56 12.17
N GLY A 190 -10.16 14.69 13.15
CA GLY A 190 -9.50 13.38 13.17
C GLY A 190 -9.89 12.50 11.97
N ARG A 191 -9.23 11.33 11.84
CA ARG A 191 -9.50 10.36 10.76
C ARG A 191 -10.96 9.88 10.68
N LEU A 192 -11.66 9.96 11.81
CA LEU A 192 -13.03 9.51 12.01
C LEU A 192 -14.03 10.67 12.16
N GLU A 193 -13.60 11.91 11.92
CA GLU A 193 -14.43 13.11 12.05
C GLU A 193 -14.69 13.75 10.69
N GLU A 194 -15.90 14.28 10.51
CA GLU A 194 -16.23 14.98 9.27
C GLU A 194 -15.40 16.24 9.10
N PHE A 195 -14.92 16.49 7.88
CA PHE A 195 -14.27 17.74 7.54
C PHE A 195 -15.26 18.92 7.65
N PRO A 196 -15.00 19.95 8.48
CA PRO A 196 -15.90 21.10 8.62
C PRO A 196 -16.01 21.92 7.34
N ALA A 197 -17.18 22.47 7.05
CA ALA A 197 -17.41 23.21 5.80
C ALA A 197 -16.60 24.52 5.77
N GLU A 198 -16.50 25.19 6.91
CA GLU A 198 -15.72 26.39 7.17
C GLU A 198 -14.21 26.18 7.04
N ASP A 199 -13.75 24.92 7.04
CA ASP A 199 -12.34 24.57 6.92
C ASP A 199 -11.92 24.24 5.49
N VAL A 200 -12.87 23.99 4.58
CA VAL A 200 -12.57 23.58 3.19
C VAL A 200 -11.78 24.67 2.47
N PHE A 201 -12.20 25.92 2.65
CA PHE A 201 -11.58 27.11 2.05
C PHE A 201 -11.11 28.05 3.16
N LEU A 202 -9.85 27.90 3.57
CA LEU A 202 -9.23 28.75 4.58
C LEU A 202 -8.84 30.14 4.05
N GLU A 203 -8.70 30.27 2.72
CA GLU A 203 -8.31 31.50 2.05
C GLU A 203 -9.23 31.84 0.87
N GLN A 204 -9.33 33.14 0.58
CA GLN A 204 -9.99 33.68 -0.61
C GLN A 204 -8.95 34.16 -1.62
N GLU A 205 -9.08 33.73 -2.88
CA GLU A 205 -8.19 34.18 -3.95
C GLU A 205 -8.46 35.63 -4.36
N LEU A 206 -7.39 36.41 -4.54
CA LEU A 206 -7.42 37.79 -4.99
C LEU A 206 -7.06 37.87 -6.46
N ALA A 207 -7.99 38.36 -7.28
CA ALA A 207 -7.71 38.67 -8.67
C ALA A 207 -6.89 39.98 -8.80
N PRO A 208 -5.92 40.05 -9.73
CA PRO A 208 -5.19 41.29 -9.98
C PRO A 208 -6.11 42.37 -10.57
N THR A 209 -5.81 43.64 -10.28
CA THR A 209 -6.56 44.77 -10.85
C THR A 209 -6.26 44.96 -12.35
N ARG A 210 -7.09 45.73 -13.06
CA ARG A 210 -6.86 46.05 -14.49
C ARG A 210 -5.48 46.66 -14.80
N GLY A 211 -4.86 47.34 -13.84
CA GLY A 211 -3.52 47.94 -13.97
C GLY A 211 -2.37 47.06 -13.48
N GLY A 212 -2.65 45.79 -13.14
CA GLY A 212 -1.74 44.94 -12.38
C GLY A 212 -1.83 45.20 -10.87
N GLY A 213 -1.14 44.37 -10.07
CA GLY A 213 -1.19 44.44 -8.62
C GLY A 213 -2.54 44.06 -8.00
N TYR A 214 -2.66 44.25 -6.69
CA TYR A 214 -3.74 43.76 -5.84
C TYR A 214 -4.23 44.84 -4.88
N VAL A 215 -5.54 44.85 -4.62
CA VAL A 215 -6.14 45.63 -3.52
C VAL A 215 -6.28 44.67 -2.35
N VAL A 216 -5.65 44.98 -1.22
CA VAL A 216 -5.62 44.14 -0.04
C VAL A 216 -6.89 44.39 0.79
N PRO A 217 -7.75 43.39 1.00
CA PRO A 217 -8.94 43.56 1.84
C PRO A 217 -8.57 43.83 3.30
N VAL A 218 -9.41 44.64 3.96
CA VAL A 218 -9.28 45.01 5.37
C VAL A 218 -10.26 44.19 6.19
N TRP A 219 -9.74 43.47 7.18
CA TRP A 219 -10.45 42.66 8.13
C TRP A 219 -10.65 43.43 9.44
N GLN A 220 -11.80 43.24 10.08
CA GLN A 220 -12.18 43.87 11.37
C GLN A 220 -12.00 45.41 11.46
N GLY A 221 -11.84 46.11 10.32
CA GLY A 221 -11.80 47.57 10.22
C GLY A 221 -10.40 48.20 10.14
N ASP A 222 -9.33 47.47 10.51
CA ASP A 222 -7.97 48.02 10.52
C ASP A 222 -6.84 47.02 10.19
N GLN A 223 -7.11 45.77 9.83
CA GLN A 223 -6.08 44.79 9.49
C GLN A 223 -6.14 44.36 8.02
N GLY A 224 -5.18 44.80 7.20
CA GLY A 224 -5.01 44.29 5.84
C GLY A 224 -4.36 42.90 5.83
N CYS A 225 -4.81 41.98 4.98
CA CYS A 225 -4.15 40.68 4.82
C CYS A 225 -3.98 40.26 3.36
N ILE A 226 -2.74 39.91 3.00
CA ILE A 226 -2.40 39.36 1.69
C ILE A 226 -1.37 38.24 1.86
N GLY A 227 -1.47 37.18 1.06
CA GLY A 227 -0.59 36.02 1.15
C GLY A 227 -0.36 35.31 -0.17
N LEU A 228 0.53 34.32 -0.14
CA LEU A 228 0.85 33.42 -1.24
C LEU A 228 0.57 31.98 -0.83
N VAL A 229 -0.11 31.21 -1.69
CA VAL A 229 -0.39 29.78 -1.51
C VAL A 229 0.10 29.00 -2.72
N TRP A 230 0.92 27.98 -2.51
CA TRP A 230 1.44 27.08 -3.54
C TRP A 230 0.87 25.67 -3.42
N ALA A 231 0.73 24.99 -4.57
CA ALA A 231 0.41 23.57 -4.63
C ALA A 231 1.44 22.71 -3.88
N GLU A 232 2.73 22.95 -4.15
CA GLU A 232 3.85 22.24 -3.53
C GLU A 232 4.54 23.10 -2.47
N ARG A 233 5.17 22.46 -1.48
CA ARG A 233 5.91 23.16 -0.41
C ARG A 233 7.13 23.89 -0.97
N ARG A 234 7.39 25.09 -0.46
CA ARG A 234 8.49 25.97 -0.87
C ARG A 234 9.48 26.19 0.26
N VAL A 235 10.76 25.99 -0.03
CA VAL A 235 11.85 26.37 0.89
C VAL A 235 12.29 27.79 0.52
N LEU A 236 11.79 28.76 1.27
CA LEU A 236 11.93 30.19 0.98
C LEU A 236 13.14 30.77 1.72
N THR A 237 13.75 31.82 1.16
CA THR A 237 14.85 32.56 1.80
C THR A 237 14.54 34.04 1.99
N GLU A 238 13.75 34.62 1.10
CA GLU A 238 13.41 36.05 1.14
C GLU A 238 12.02 36.26 0.56
N LEU A 239 11.27 37.21 1.10
CA LEU A 239 9.96 37.63 0.63
C LEU A 239 9.97 39.14 0.40
N ALA A 240 9.15 39.65 -0.52
CA ALA A 240 9.04 41.11 -0.67
C ALA A 240 7.65 41.57 -1.12
N LEU A 241 7.25 42.75 -0.64
CA LEU A 241 6.10 43.51 -1.13
C LEU A 241 6.59 44.74 -1.88
N HIS A 242 6.07 44.93 -3.08
CA HIS A 242 6.34 46.08 -3.94
C HIS A 242 5.09 46.94 -4.00
N PHE A 243 5.20 48.23 -3.71
CA PHE A 243 4.07 49.16 -3.72
C PHE A 243 4.00 49.95 -5.04
N PRO A 244 2.80 50.41 -5.45
CA PRO A 244 2.67 51.23 -6.65
C PRO A 244 3.52 52.51 -6.57
N ALA A 245 4.01 52.97 -7.72
CA ALA A 245 4.82 54.19 -7.83
C ALA A 245 4.10 55.47 -7.37
N ARG A 246 2.75 55.46 -7.31
CA ARG A 246 1.91 56.56 -6.84
C ARG A 246 0.84 56.03 -5.88
N GLY A 247 0.56 56.78 -4.81
CA GLY A 247 -0.41 56.43 -3.77
C GLY A 247 0.23 56.21 -2.40
N PRO A 248 -0.59 56.05 -1.33
CA PRO A 248 -0.10 55.83 0.02
C PRO A 248 0.51 54.44 0.18
N VAL A 249 1.63 54.35 0.90
CA VAL A 249 2.23 53.11 1.40
C VAL A 249 1.75 52.92 2.84
N PRO A 250 1.27 51.74 3.25
CA PRO A 250 0.86 51.50 4.63
C PRO A 250 2.03 51.67 5.61
N SER A 251 1.75 51.91 6.90
CA SER A 251 2.80 51.93 7.92
C SER A 251 3.42 50.54 8.07
N ALA A 252 4.74 50.47 8.22
CA ALA A 252 5.45 49.22 8.52
C ALA A 252 5.38 48.85 10.02
N GLU A 253 4.93 49.77 10.87
CA GLU A 253 4.80 49.55 12.31
C GLU A 253 3.78 48.44 12.60
N GLY A 254 4.21 47.42 13.36
CA GLY A 254 3.36 46.29 13.75
C GLY A 254 3.07 45.27 12.64
N VAL A 255 3.66 45.42 11.45
CA VAL A 255 3.51 44.43 10.35
C VAL A 255 4.01 43.07 10.80
N ARG A 256 3.21 42.03 10.56
CA ARG A 256 3.59 40.63 10.84
C ARG A 256 3.73 39.87 9.53
N VAL A 257 4.85 39.18 9.38
CA VAL A 257 5.01 38.13 8.36
C VAL A 257 4.81 36.80 9.06
N GLU A 258 3.91 35.98 8.52
CA GLU A 258 3.51 34.73 9.13
C GLU A 258 3.65 33.60 8.12
N TYR A 259 4.01 32.42 8.62
CA TYR A 259 4.12 31.20 7.83
C TYR A 259 3.17 30.14 8.38
N TRP A 260 2.79 29.22 7.50
CA TRP A 260 2.08 28.02 7.92
C TRP A 260 3.11 27.05 8.51
N SER A 261 2.99 26.83 9.81
CA SER A 261 3.85 26.00 10.63
C SER A 261 3.22 24.62 10.81
N SER A 262 4.05 23.57 10.74
CA SER A 262 3.63 22.23 11.16
C SER A 262 3.62 22.08 12.68
N GLN A 263 4.17 23.05 13.41
CA GLN A 263 4.41 23.00 14.87
C GLN A 263 5.25 21.79 15.29
N GLY A 264 6.17 21.35 14.43
CA GLY A 264 6.98 20.16 14.68
C GLY A 264 6.22 18.84 14.53
N ARG A 265 4.97 18.86 14.04
CA ARG A 265 4.20 17.64 13.72
C ARG A 265 4.93 16.84 12.63
N MET A 266 5.28 15.61 12.96
CA MET A 266 5.64 14.57 12.00
C MET A 266 4.41 13.68 11.79
N ASP A 267 4.21 13.18 10.58
CA ASP A 267 3.26 12.08 10.36
C ASP A 267 3.85 10.74 10.82
N ASP A 268 3.01 9.70 10.85
CA ASP A 268 3.32 8.36 11.41
C ASP A 268 4.57 7.68 10.82
N TRP A 269 5.11 8.20 9.71
CA TRP A 269 6.27 7.66 9.01
C TRP A 269 7.40 8.67 8.79
N GLY A 270 7.41 9.75 9.58
CA GLY A 270 8.57 10.63 9.70
C GLY A 270 8.63 11.80 8.71
N ALA A 271 7.58 12.10 7.94
CA ALA A 271 7.53 13.29 7.10
C ALA A 271 6.88 14.47 7.83
N ILE A 272 7.34 15.70 7.54
CA ILE A 272 6.80 16.92 8.17
C ILE A 272 5.34 17.13 7.75
N GLY A 273 4.45 17.08 8.75
CA GLY A 273 3.02 16.91 8.61
C GLY A 273 2.25 18.20 8.48
N GLN A 274 2.53 19.06 7.49
CA GLN A 274 1.60 20.14 7.13
C GLN A 274 0.96 19.95 5.76
N THR A 275 -0.28 20.41 5.64
CA THR A 275 -1.04 20.49 4.39
C THR A 275 -1.61 21.89 4.24
N TRP A 276 -2.40 22.16 3.20
CA TRP A 276 -3.13 23.42 3.11
C TRP A 276 -4.07 23.64 4.30
N TRP A 277 -4.49 22.56 4.94
CA TRP A 277 -5.51 22.55 5.97
C TRP A 277 -4.96 22.18 7.35
N GLN A 278 -3.89 21.40 7.44
CA GLN A 278 -3.26 21.00 8.71
C GLN A 278 -2.04 21.89 8.97
N GLY A 279 -2.09 22.64 10.06
CA GLY A 279 -1.02 23.54 10.50
C GLY A 279 -1.58 24.75 11.25
N LYS A 280 -0.69 25.69 11.56
CA LYS A 280 -1.01 26.92 12.29
C LYS A 280 -0.24 28.11 11.75
N TRP A 281 -0.88 29.28 11.71
CA TRP A 281 -0.21 30.55 11.41
C TRP A 281 0.64 31.02 12.58
N GLU A 282 1.96 30.99 12.40
CA GLU A 282 2.94 31.47 13.38
C GLU A 282 3.74 32.65 12.82
N PRO A 283 4.22 33.57 13.67
CA PRO A 283 5.18 34.58 13.25
C PRO A 283 6.38 33.91 12.60
N LEU A 284 6.72 34.33 11.38
CA LEU A 284 7.89 33.85 10.68
C LEU A 284 9.12 34.56 11.29
N PRO A 285 10.12 33.85 11.84
CA PRO A 285 11.37 34.47 12.27
C PRO A 285 12.16 35.03 11.08
N GLY A 286 12.68 36.24 11.24
CA GLY A 286 13.39 36.96 10.18
C GLY A 286 13.47 38.46 10.42
N THR A 287 14.03 39.20 9.45
CA THR A 287 14.22 40.64 9.52
C THR A 287 13.49 41.36 8.38
N LEU A 288 12.76 42.42 8.71
CA LEU A 288 12.05 43.28 7.75
C LEU A 288 12.89 44.52 7.45
N GLU A 289 13.26 44.72 6.19
CA GLU A 289 13.86 45.94 5.67
C GLU A 289 12.80 46.77 4.95
N VAL A 290 12.63 48.01 5.40
CA VAL A 290 11.58 48.92 4.93
C VAL A 290 12.21 50.00 4.05
N GLY A 291 12.04 49.87 2.73
CA GLY A 291 12.32 50.93 1.77
C GLY A 291 11.09 51.81 1.49
N GLU A 292 11.27 52.87 0.68
CA GLU A 292 10.19 53.82 0.36
C GLU A 292 9.00 53.16 -0.36
N ARG A 293 9.28 52.18 -1.22
CA ARG A 293 8.28 51.50 -2.09
C ARG A 293 8.47 49.99 -2.18
N GLU A 294 9.42 49.45 -1.44
CA GLU A 294 9.73 48.02 -1.40
C GLU A 294 10.00 47.63 0.04
N TRP A 295 9.35 46.56 0.50
CA TRP A 295 9.65 45.93 1.77
C TRP A 295 10.21 44.54 1.51
N VAL A 296 11.37 44.25 2.08
CA VAL A 296 12.08 42.98 1.91
C VAL A 296 12.17 42.28 3.25
N TYR A 297 11.74 41.03 3.32
CA TYR A 297 11.76 40.20 4.51
C TYR A 297 12.73 39.05 4.34
N ARG A 298 13.82 39.02 5.11
CA ARG A 298 14.81 37.94 5.08
C ARG A 298 14.49 36.91 6.16
N ILE A 299 14.32 35.66 5.73
CA ILE A 299 13.88 34.56 6.59
C ILE A 299 15.07 34.02 7.39
N ASP A 300 14.87 33.77 8.68
CA ASP A 300 15.85 33.05 9.50
C ASP A 300 15.98 31.60 9.01
N PRO A 301 17.18 31.13 8.61
CA PRO A 301 17.35 29.77 8.11
C PRO A 301 17.17 28.68 9.19
N THR A 302 17.07 29.04 10.47
CA THR A 302 16.89 28.12 11.60
C THR A 302 15.44 27.72 11.87
N VAL A 303 14.47 28.28 11.12
CA VAL A 303 13.07 27.85 11.20
C VAL A 303 12.99 26.36 10.81
N PRO A 304 12.33 25.49 11.61
CA PRO A 304 12.35 24.05 11.42
C PRO A 304 12.03 23.58 9.99
N GLU A 305 11.00 24.14 9.36
CA GLU A 305 10.57 23.80 8.00
C GLU A 305 11.63 24.12 6.94
N PHE A 306 12.47 25.14 7.17
CA PHE A 306 13.55 25.51 6.25
C PHE A 306 14.87 24.83 6.61
N GLU A 307 15.15 24.61 7.89
CA GLU A 307 16.32 23.85 8.38
C GLU A 307 16.27 22.40 7.86
N THR A 308 15.13 21.75 8.03
CA THR A 308 14.85 20.37 7.57
C THR A 308 14.49 20.29 6.08
N ARG A 309 14.31 21.44 5.42
CA ARG A 309 13.95 21.58 4.00
C ARG A 309 12.58 21.03 3.61
N ALA A 310 11.68 20.78 4.55
CA ALA A 310 10.29 20.46 4.23
C ALA A 310 9.56 21.60 3.49
N GLY A 311 9.90 22.86 3.79
CA GLY A 311 9.29 24.04 3.22
C GLY A 311 7.84 24.28 3.65
N VAL A 312 7.23 25.32 3.10
CA VAL A 312 5.89 25.81 3.45
C VAL A 312 4.94 25.86 2.26
N HIS A 313 3.65 25.57 2.48
CA HIS A 313 2.62 25.71 1.43
C HIS A 313 2.12 27.14 1.29
N LYS A 314 2.16 27.94 2.36
CA LYS A 314 1.60 29.28 2.35
C LYS A 314 2.25 30.22 3.36
N ILE A 315 2.24 31.51 3.00
CA ILE A 315 2.74 32.64 3.81
C ILE A 315 1.73 33.80 3.74
N ARG A 316 1.74 34.69 4.73
CA ARG A 316 0.94 35.91 4.70
C ARG A 316 1.61 37.12 5.36
N TRP A 317 1.21 38.30 4.93
CA TRP A 317 1.48 39.58 5.57
C TRP A 317 0.19 40.07 6.23
N VAL A 318 0.30 40.48 7.49
CA VAL A 318 -0.74 41.20 8.22
C VAL A 318 -0.29 42.64 8.40
N LEU A 319 -1.09 43.56 7.88
CA LEU A 319 -0.83 44.99 7.78
C LEU A 319 -1.76 45.75 8.74
N PRO A 320 -1.35 46.04 9.98
CA PRO A 320 -2.20 46.76 10.95
C PRO A 320 -2.40 48.22 10.55
N GLY A 321 -3.41 48.87 11.14
CA GLY A 321 -3.74 50.29 10.88
C GLY A 321 -4.23 50.59 9.46
N SER A 322 -4.64 49.56 8.70
CA SER A 322 -5.10 49.67 7.31
C SER A 322 -6.56 50.10 7.23
N THR A 323 -6.90 51.31 7.69
CA THR A 323 -8.28 51.85 7.59
C THR A 323 -8.76 52.06 6.14
N VAL A 324 -7.81 52.13 5.19
CA VAL A 324 -8.06 52.12 3.74
C VAL A 324 -7.35 50.91 3.12
N PRO A 325 -8.00 50.15 2.21
CA PRO A 325 -7.39 48.98 1.55
C PRO A 325 -6.05 49.30 0.88
N PRO A 326 -4.92 48.74 1.37
CA PRO A 326 -3.62 49.02 0.79
C PRO A 326 -3.50 48.39 -0.60
N ARG A 327 -2.64 48.97 -1.44
CA ARG A 327 -2.38 48.47 -2.80
C ARG A 327 -0.98 47.88 -2.86
N VAL A 328 -0.88 46.63 -3.31
CA VAL A 328 0.40 45.94 -3.54
C VAL A 328 0.56 45.76 -5.05
N GLN A 329 1.62 46.32 -5.63
CA GLN A 329 1.93 46.20 -7.05
C GLN A 329 2.42 44.80 -7.43
N ARG A 330 3.26 44.19 -6.59
CA ARG A 330 3.85 42.87 -6.84
C ARG A 330 4.28 42.22 -5.53
N LEU A 331 4.20 40.90 -5.47
CA LEU A 331 4.80 40.08 -4.41
C LEU A 331 5.99 39.30 -5.00
N SER A 332 7.02 39.10 -4.19
CA SER A 332 8.15 38.23 -4.50
C SER A 332 8.37 37.22 -3.38
N ALA A 333 8.80 36.02 -3.74
CA ALA A 333 9.16 34.97 -2.81
C ALA A 333 10.31 34.18 -3.43
N ARG A 334 11.51 34.27 -2.84
CA ARG A 334 12.73 33.72 -3.39
C ARG A 334 13.07 32.38 -2.75
N THR A 335 13.45 31.40 -3.56
CA THR A 335 14.05 30.13 -3.10
C THR A 335 15.54 30.10 -3.42
N ARG A 336 16.27 29.11 -2.89
CA ARG A 336 17.68 28.86 -3.23
C ARG A 336 17.89 28.28 -4.64
N GLY A 337 16.80 28.02 -5.38
CA GLY A 337 16.88 27.55 -6.75
C GLY A 337 17.57 28.57 -7.64
N CYS A 338 18.46 28.09 -8.52
CA CYS A 338 19.19 28.92 -9.45
C CYS A 338 18.58 28.81 -10.85
N TRP A 339 18.47 29.97 -11.51
CA TRP A 339 18.04 30.03 -12.90
C TRP A 339 19.19 29.70 -13.86
N GLN A 340 18.87 28.94 -14.89
CA GLN A 340 19.65 28.80 -16.11
C GLN A 340 18.83 29.24 -17.32
N GLU A 341 19.53 29.50 -18.42
CA GLU A 341 18.90 29.83 -19.69
C GLU A 341 19.26 28.80 -20.74
N GLY A 342 18.30 28.49 -21.61
CA GLY A 342 18.51 27.50 -22.65
C GLY A 342 17.42 27.54 -23.70
N ARG A 343 17.68 26.87 -24.80
CA ARG A 343 16.80 26.86 -25.97
C ARG A 343 16.31 25.45 -26.23
N PHE A 344 15.02 25.32 -26.51
CA PHE A 344 14.34 24.06 -26.75
C PHE A 344 13.53 24.13 -28.03
N ARG A 345 13.41 22.99 -28.70
CA ARG A 345 12.60 22.78 -29.89
C ARG A 345 11.50 21.78 -29.56
N ILE A 346 10.27 22.14 -29.88
CA ILE A 346 9.09 21.30 -29.73
C ILE A 346 8.51 21.08 -31.12
N GLU A 347 8.28 19.82 -31.49
CA GLU A 347 7.68 19.44 -32.77
C GLU A 347 6.50 18.48 -32.56
N LEU A 348 5.52 18.56 -33.46
CA LEU A 348 4.47 17.56 -33.59
C LEU A 348 4.87 16.52 -34.62
N GLU A 349 4.63 15.25 -34.31
CA GLU A 349 4.72 14.15 -35.26
C GLU A 349 3.84 14.40 -36.49
N ARG A 350 2.64 14.96 -36.25
CA ARG A 350 1.69 15.33 -37.30
C ARG A 350 1.32 16.81 -37.12
N PRO A 351 1.94 17.73 -37.86
CA PRO A 351 1.58 19.15 -37.80
C PRO A 351 0.11 19.38 -38.15
N LEU A 352 -0.51 20.37 -37.50
CA LEU A 352 -1.91 20.74 -37.67
C LEU A 352 -2.02 22.21 -38.15
N PRO A 353 -1.86 22.49 -39.46
CA PRO A 353 -1.92 23.84 -40.01
C PRO A 353 -3.22 24.56 -39.66
N GLY A 354 -3.13 25.83 -39.27
CA GLY A 354 -4.29 26.66 -38.92
C GLY A 354 -4.90 26.38 -37.53
N ARG A 355 -4.40 25.37 -36.79
CA ARG A 355 -4.78 25.12 -35.39
C ARG A 355 -3.80 25.81 -34.44
N GLN A 356 -4.31 26.20 -33.27
CA GLN A 356 -3.53 26.84 -32.21
C GLN A 356 -3.50 25.94 -30.97
N GLY A 357 -2.33 25.89 -30.32
CA GLY A 357 -2.14 25.36 -28.98
C GLY A 357 -1.61 26.44 -28.04
N GLU A 358 -1.37 26.05 -26.79
CA GLU A 358 -0.84 26.92 -25.74
C GLU A 358 0.28 26.21 -25.00
N ILE A 359 1.32 26.98 -24.65
CA ILE A 359 2.36 26.62 -23.70
C ILE A 359 2.21 27.50 -22.47
N GLU A 360 2.28 26.88 -21.29
CA GLU A 360 2.41 27.55 -19.99
C GLU A 360 3.63 27.00 -19.25
N LEU A 361 4.49 27.87 -18.75
CA LEU A 361 5.62 27.48 -17.91
C LEU A 361 5.21 27.53 -16.43
N TYR A 362 5.53 26.46 -15.71
CA TYR A 362 5.48 26.41 -14.26
C TYR A 362 6.91 26.47 -13.72
N ASN A 363 7.16 27.34 -12.73
CA ASN A 363 8.48 27.63 -12.18
C ASN A 363 9.52 28.02 -13.26
N GLY A 364 9.12 28.80 -14.28
CA GLY A 364 10.00 29.23 -15.37
C GLY A 364 9.45 30.39 -16.19
N TYR A 365 10.31 31.03 -16.99
CA TYR A 365 9.94 32.16 -17.85
C TYR A 365 10.35 31.95 -19.30
N LEU A 366 9.53 32.47 -20.22
CA LEU A 366 9.88 32.65 -21.62
C LEU A 366 10.83 33.84 -21.72
N LEU A 367 11.82 33.75 -22.59
CA LEU A 367 12.75 34.84 -22.89
C LEU A 367 12.44 35.48 -24.24
N ASP A 368 12.52 36.80 -24.30
CA ASP A 368 12.49 37.55 -25.56
C ASP A 368 13.85 37.47 -26.30
N ALA A 369 13.93 38.11 -27.48
CA ALA A 369 15.15 38.15 -28.28
C ALA A 369 16.33 38.84 -27.57
N ALA A 370 16.07 39.67 -26.57
CA ALA A 370 17.07 40.35 -25.74
C ALA A 370 17.43 39.57 -24.46
N GLY A 371 16.88 38.36 -24.27
CA GLY A 371 17.12 37.52 -23.09
C GLY A 371 16.38 37.99 -21.82
N LYS A 372 15.33 38.82 -21.96
CA LYS A 372 14.52 39.27 -20.83
C LYS A 372 13.26 38.39 -20.64
N PRO A 373 12.81 38.16 -19.40
CA PRO A 373 11.55 37.49 -19.14
C PRO A 373 10.37 38.18 -19.84
N ALA A 374 9.71 37.46 -20.74
CA ALA A 374 8.61 37.94 -21.57
C ALA A 374 7.22 37.46 -21.08
N GLY A 375 7.19 36.60 -20.06
CA GLY A 375 5.98 36.00 -19.48
C GLY A 375 6.10 34.49 -19.31
N THR A 376 5.00 33.83 -18.94
CA THR A 376 4.94 32.38 -18.70
C THR A 376 4.09 31.65 -19.73
N ARG A 377 3.37 32.35 -20.62
CA ARG A 377 2.45 31.75 -21.59
C ARG A 377 2.75 32.17 -23.01
N ARG A 378 2.57 31.26 -23.96
CA ARG A 378 2.73 31.52 -25.40
C ARG A 378 1.77 30.67 -26.23
N ARG A 379 1.16 31.28 -27.24
CA ARG A 379 0.40 30.54 -28.27
C ARG A 379 1.34 29.83 -29.23
N TRP A 380 0.94 28.66 -29.69
CA TRP A 380 1.69 27.83 -30.61
C TRP A 380 0.87 27.55 -31.88
N ASN A 381 1.39 27.96 -33.04
CA ASN A 381 0.88 27.50 -34.32
C ASN A 381 1.25 26.03 -34.53
N LEU A 382 0.27 25.13 -34.46
CA LEU A 382 0.50 23.69 -34.50
C LEU A 382 0.93 23.18 -35.89
N GLY A 383 0.96 24.04 -36.91
CA GLY A 383 1.50 23.71 -38.23
C GLY A 383 3.03 23.73 -38.33
N GLU A 384 3.72 24.30 -37.34
CA GLU A 384 5.17 24.54 -37.39
C GLU A 384 5.86 24.14 -36.07
N PRO A 385 7.14 23.72 -36.11
CA PRO A 385 7.94 23.52 -34.90
C PRO A 385 8.03 24.81 -34.06
N LEU A 386 7.94 24.67 -32.74
CA LEU A 386 8.07 25.77 -31.81
C LEU A 386 9.47 25.83 -31.23
N HIS A 387 10.10 27.00 -31.35
CA HIS A 387 11.38 27.31 -30.71
C HIS A 387 11.14 28.18 -29.47
N LEU A 388 11.64 27.72 -28.33
CA LEU A 388 11.50 28.38 -27.03
C LEU A 388 12.88 28.73 -26.50
N ALA A 389 13.08 29.99 -26.11
CA ALA A 389 14.14 30.39 -25.21
C ALA A 389 13.53 30.48 -23.81
N LEU A 390 14.08 29.72 -22.87
CA LEU A 390 13.53 29.56 -21.53
C LEU A 390 14.56 29.98 -20.49
N ARG A 391 14.09 30.61 -19.42
CA ARG A 391 14.77 30.64 -18.14
C ARG A 391 14.11 29.59 -17.24
N TYR A 392 14.89 28.61 -16.80
CA TYR A 392 14.43 27.41 -16.12
C TYR A 392 15.37 27.04 -14.97
N THR A 393 14.95 26.10 -14.13
CA THR A 393 15.73 25.62 -12.98
C THR A 393 16.46 24.33 -13.31
N THR A 394 17.70 24.18 -12.85
CA THR A 394 18.51 22.94 -13.02
C THR A 394 18.82 22.22 -11.72
N VAL A 395 18.45 22.80 -10.59
CA VAL A 395 18.65 22.17 -9.28
C VAL A 395 17.48 21.21 -9.07
N PRO A 396 17.72 19.93 -8.71
CA PRO A 396 16.70 18.89 -8.65
C PRO A 396 15.90 18.97 -7.34
N ARG A 397 15.45 20.17 -6.98
CA ARG A 397 14.35 20.30 -6.04
C ARG A 397 13.06 20.14 -6.83
N LEU A 398 12.47 18.96 -6.74
CA LEU A 398 11.24 18.61 -7.46
C LEU A 398 10.11 19.65 -7.27
N PRO A 399 9.90 20.31 -6.12
CA PRO A 399 8.96 21.42 -6.02
C PRO A 399 9.27 22.60 -6.96
N ASP A 400 10.54 22.95 -7.14
CA ASP A 400 11.02 24.12 -7.90
C ASP A 400 11.30 23.81 -9.38
N ARG A 401 11.05 22.55 -9.82
CA ARG A 401 11.31 22.12 -11.18
C ARG A 401 10.52 22.93 -12.21
N THR A 402 11.17 23.28 -13.32
CA THR A 402 10.49 23.93 -14.44
C THR A 402 9.76 22.92 -15.30
N VAL A 403 8.45 23.12 -15.48
CA VAL A 403 7.61 22.27 -16.33
C VAL A 403 7.03 23.08 -17.48
N ILE A 404 7.21 22.58 -18.70
CA ILE A 404 6.56 23.08 -19.92
C ILE A 404 5.19 22.40 -20.01
N ARG A 405 4.12 23.10 -19.66
CA ARG A 405 2.74 22.59 -19.77
C ARG A 405 2.20 22.90 -21.15
N LEU A 406 1.87 21.86 -21.90
CA LEU A 406 1.36 21.94 -23.25
C LEU A 406 -0.15 21.70 -23.24
N ARG A 407 -0.88 22.46 -24.05
CA ARG A 407 -2.29 22.24 -24.34
C ARG A 407 -2.54 22.35 -25.84
N THR A 408 -2.98 21.26 -26.43
CA THR A 408 -3.46 21.19 -27.81
C THR A 408 -4.93 20.77 -27.81
N PRO A 409 -5.63 20.81 -28.95
CA PRO A 409 -6.99 20.25 -29.05
C PRO A 409 -7.07 18.75 -28.73
N GLU A 410 -5.95 18.02 -28.83
CA GLU A 410 -5.90 16.56 -28.70
C GLU A 410 -5.26 16.07 -27.40
N ALA A 411 -4.48 16.90 -26.71
CA ALA A 411 -3.73 16.50 -25.51
C ALA A 411 -3.41 17.68 -24.57
N ALA A 412 -3.27 17.39 -23.28
CA ALA A 412 -2.74 18.32 -22.30
C ALA A 412 -1.91 17.61 -21.23
N PHE A 413 -0.65 18.02 -21.06
CA PHE A 413 0.32 17.42 -20.13
C PHE A 413 1.53 18.35 -19.94
N GLY A 414 2.35 18.08 -18.93
CA GLY A 414 3.64 18.74 -18.71
C GLY A 414 4.82 17.94 -19.26
N VAL A 415 5.91 18.64 -19.61
CA VAL A 415 7.23 18.06 -19.84
C VAL A 415 8.22 18.79 -18.93
N ALA A 416 8.88 18.08 -18.02
CA ALA A 416 9.88 18.71 -17.18
C ALA A 416 11.13 19.02 -18.02
N VAL A 417 11.72 20.20 -17.80
CA VAL A 417 12.94 20.59 -18.53
C VAL A 417 14.11 19.67 -18.15
N GLU A 418 14.16 19.22 -16.90
CA GLU A 418 15.16 18.27 -16.41
C GLU A 418 15.11 16.94 -17.16
N ASP A 419 13.92 16.38 -17.44
CA ASP A 419 13.76 15.14 -18.21
C ASP A 419 14.37 15.28 -19.61
N VAL A 420 14.11 16.41 -20.27
CA VAL A 420 14.65 16.69 -21.61
C VAL A 420 16.18 16.78 -21.60
N LEU A 421 16.75 17.36 -20.55
CA LEU A 421 18.20 17.52 -20.41
C LEU A 421 18.88 16.21 -20.00
N ALA A 422 18.27 15.45 -19.09
CA ALA A 422 18.80 14.18 -18.58
C ALA A 422 18.75 13.07 -19.64
N HIS A 423 17.67 13.01 -20.42
CA HIS A 423 17.47 11.97 -21.44
C HIS A 423 17.82 12.44 -22.86
N GLY A 424 18.21 13.70 -23.02
CA GLY A 424 18.50 14.32 -24.31
C GLY A 424 17.27 14.66 -25.16
N CYS A 425 16.11 14.06 -24.87
CA CYS A 425 14.81 14.39 -25.45
C CYS A 425 13.65 13.77 -24.64
N VAL A 426 12.43 14.23 -24.89
CA VAL A 426 11.19 13.62 -24.41
C VAL A 426 10.26 13.42 -25.60
N TYR A 427 9.80 12.19 -25.81
CA TYR A 427 8.84 11.83 -26.86
C TYR A 427 7.55 11.30 -26.24
N VAL A 428 6.46 12.01 -26.46
CA VAL A 428 5.12 11.67 -25.96
C VAL A 428 4.25 11.30 -27.17
N PRO A 429 4.06 9.98 -27.46
CA PRO A 429 3.17 9.55 -28.54
C PRO A 429 1.74 10.07 -28.36
N HIS A 430 1.30 10.25 -27.11
CA HIS A 430 0.05 10.94 -26.81
C HIS A 430 0.13 12.41 -27.24
N GLY A 431 -0.62 12.78 -28.27
CA GLY A 431 -0.54 14.11 -28.89
C GLY A 431 0.67 14.29 -29.82
N GLY A 432 1.50 13.25 -30.00
CA GLY A 432 2.62 13.24 -30.94
C GLY A 432 3.66 14.32 -30.69
N VAL A 433 3.98 14.64 -29.43
CA VAL A 433 4.89 15.74 -29.08
C VAL A 433 6.32 15.22 -28.91
N PHE A 434 7.28 15.91 -29.50
CA PHE A 434 8.71 15.66 -29.29
C PHE A 434 9.40 16.94 -28.82
N VAL A 435 10.09 16.87 -27.68
CA VAL A 435 10.81 17.99 -27.06
C VAL A 435 12.30 17.65 -26.98
N VAL A 436 13.14 18.57 -27.45
CA VAL A 436 14.59 18.37 -27.50
C VAL A 436 15.33 19.69 -27.24
N PRO A 437 16.56 19.69 -26.69
CA PRO A 437 17.41 20.89 -26.69
C PRO A 437 17.61 21.39 -28.12
N ALA A 438 17.51 22.70 -28.35
CA ALA A 438 17.55 23.28 -29.69
C ALA A 438 18.88 23.06 -30.43
N ALA A 439 19.97 22.86 -29.69
CA ALA A 439 21.29 22.55 -30.26
C ALA A 439 21.45 21.07 -30.67
N SER A 440 20.51 20.20 -30.27
CA SER A 440 20.58 18.78 -30.60
C SER A 440 20.28 18.54 -32.09
N PRO A 441 21.09 17.75 -32.80
CA PRO A 441 20.80 17.34 -34.18
C PRO A 441 19.72 16.25 -34.25
N LEU A 442 19.24 15.73 -33.10
CA LEU A 442 18.30 14.63 -33.04
C LEU A 442 16.92 15.05 -33.58
N SER A 443 16.46 14.37 -34.62
CA SER A 443 15.09 14.48 -35.15
C SER A 443 14.19 13.39 -34.56
N LEU A 444 12.88 13.63 -34.49
CA LEU A 444 11.91 12.60 -34.08
C LEU A 444 12.05 11.31 -34.90
N ALA A 445 12.27 11.41 -36.22
CA ALA A 445 12.46 10.23 -37.07
C ALA A 445 13.72 9.43 -36.70
N ALA A 446 14.82 10.10 -36.36
CA ALA A 446 16.03 9.44 -35.87
C ALA A 446 15.82 8.81 -34.49
N TYR A 447 15.13 9.50 -33.58
CA TYR A 447 14.83 8.96 -32.26
C TYR A 447 13.92 7.73 -32.32
N LYS A 448 12.87 7.76 -33.15
CA LYS A 448 12.00 6.58 -33.40
C LYS A 448 12.78 5.38 -33.91
N ARG A 449 13.82 5.59 -34.73
CA ARG A 449 14.73 4.51 -35.15
C ARG A 449 15.62 4.02 -34.01
N GLN A 450 16.08 4.91 -33.12
CA GLN A 450 16.89 4.56 -31.95
C GLN A 450 16.15 3.69 -30.94
N ILE A 451 14.86 3.96 -30.73
CA ILE A 451 14.01 3.17 -29.82
C ILE A 451 13.30 2.00 -30.52
N ALA A 452 13.51 1.82 -31.83
CA ALA A 452 12.91 0.72 -32.57
C ALA A 452 13.36 -0.63 -31.97
N GLY A 453 12.40 -1.44 -31.53
CA GLY A 453 12.64 -2.73 -30.89
C GLY A 453 12.70 -2.72 -29.36
N ARG A 454 12.73 -1.54 -28.72
CA ARG A 454 12.50 -1.45 -27.26
C ARG A 454 11.04 -1.75 -26.94
N GLN A 455 10.81 -2.28 -25.75
CA GLN A 455 9.50 -2.77 -25.33
C GLN A 455 9.28 -2.48 -23.84
N THR A 456 8.03 -2.17 -23.48
CA THR A 456 7.61 -2.14 -22.07
C THR A 456 7.72 -3.53 -21.46
N VAL A 457 7.83 -3.62 -20.13
CA VAL A 457 7.84 -4.88 -19.38
C VAL A 457 6.59 -5.68 -19.70
N LEU A 458 5.40 -5.06 -19.73
CA LEU A 458 4.17 -5.77 -20.12
C LEU A 458 4.23 -6.33 -21.54
N ALA A 459 4.78 -5.59 -22.50
CA ALA A 459 4.94 -6.11 -23.86
C ALA A 459 5.88 -7.34 -23.89
N ARG A 460 6.93 -7.35 -23.05
CA ARG A 460 7.81 -8.52 -22.87
C ARG A 460 7.08 -9.67 -22.18
N VAL A 461 6.31 -9.42 -21.11
CA VAL A 461 5.49 -10.44 -20.41
C VAL A 461 4.55 -11.16 -21.38
N ARG A 462 3.90 -10.44 -22.30
CA ARG A 462 2.99 -11.06 -23.29
C ARG A 462 3.70 -12.06 -24.22
N GLN A 463 5.01 -11.92 -24.41
CA GLN A 463 5.83 -12.83 -25.23
C GLN A 463 6.39 -14.02 -24.44
N MET A 464 6.40 -13.95 -23.11
CA MET A 464 6.84 -15.04 -22.24
C MET A 464 5.82 -16.19 -22.22
N PRO A 465 6.23 -17.41 -21.84
CA PRO A 465 5.26 -18.43 -21.43
C PRO A 465 4.44 -17.94 -20.21
N ASP A 466 3.33 -18.62 -19.93
CA ASP A 466 2.60 -18.40 -18.68
C ASP A 466 3.56 -18.58 -17.50
N GLN A 467 3.45 -17.72 -16.48
CA GLN A 467 4.15 -17.99 -15.21
C GLN A 467 3.62 -19.30 -14.63
N SER A 468 4.52 -20.13 -14.11
CA SER A 468 4.16 -21.41 -13.51
C SER A 468 4.17 -21.32 -11.99
N PHE A 469 3.28 -22.09 -11.35
CA PHE A 469 3.23 -22.23 -9.89
C PHE A 469 4.59 -22.71 -9.35
N ALA A 470 5.18 -23.74 -9.98
CA ALA A 470 6.48 -24.29 -9.57
C ALA A 470 7.63 -23.27 -9.61
N ARG A 471 7.72 -22.46 -10.68
CA ARG A 471 8.77 -21.43 -10.79
C ARG A 471 8.59 -20.33 -9.75
N ALA A 472 7.36 -19.85 -9.58
CA ALA A 472 7.07 -18.83 -8.57
C ALA A 472 7.36 -19.38 -7.16
N GLN A 473 7.02 -20.63 -6.87
CA GLN A 473 7.33 -21.29 -5.60
C GLN A 473 8.83 -21.36 -5.35
N GLU A 474 9.60 -21.84 -6.33
CA GLU A 474 11.05 -22.03 -6.21
C GLU A 474 11.79 -20.72 -5.91
N VAL A 475 11.36 -19.62 -6.52
CA VAL A 475 12.07 -18.33 -6.45
C VAL A 475 11.55 -17.42 -5.33
N LEU A 476 10.24 -17.42 -5.07
CA LEU A 476 9.59 -16.40 -4.23
C LEU A 476 9.16 -16.91 -2.86
N LEU A 477 9.06 -18.22 -2.64
CA LEU A 477 8.70 -18.75 -1.32
C LEU A 477 9.84 -18.49 -0.33
N ASN A 478 9.57 -17.69 0.70
CA ASN A 478 10.55 -17.39 1.72
C ASN A 478 10.63 -18.56 2.73
N PRO A 479 11.78 -19.24 2.88
CA PRO A 479 11.92 -20.37 3.81
C PRO A 479 11.75 -19.99 5.28
N ARG A 480 11.87 -18.70 5.63
CA ARG A 480 11.63 -18.21 7.00
C ARG A 480 10.13 -18.21 7.36
N SER A 481 9.22 -18.34 6.38
CA SER A 481 7.75 -18.27 6.53
C SER A 481 7.09 -19.46 7.24
N ALA A 482 7.81 -20.10 8.14
CA ALA A 482 7.37 -21.28 8.85
C ALA A 482 7.14 -21.02 10.35
N ARG A 483 7.24 -19.79 10.84
CA ARG A 483 7.39 -19.53 12.30
C ARG A 483 6.13 -19.10 13.03
N ASP A 484 5.00 -19.09 12.35
CA ASP A 484 3.84 -18.32 12.79
C ASP A 484 2.98 -19.09 13.80
N PRO A 485 2.32 -18.42 14.76
CA PRO A 485 1.27 -19.05 15.53
C PRO A 485 0.05 -19.34 14.65
N ILE A 486 -0.86 -20.17 15.15
CA ILE A 486 -2.16 -20.41 14.53
C ILE A 486 -3.29 -20.14 15.53
N LEU A 487 -4.29 -19.37 15.11
CA LEU A 487 -5.51 -19.15 15.88
C LEU A 487 -6.45 -20.33 15.65
N LEU A 488 -7.04 -20.87 16.70
CA LEU A 488 -8.02 -21.96 16.64
C LEU A 488 -9.30 -21.58 17.38
N SER A 489 -10.44 -21.92 16.76
CA SER A 489 -11.79 -21.84 17.33
C SER A 489 -12.79 -22.50 16.39
N LEU A 490 -14.04 -22.64 16.81
CA LEU A 490 -15.15 -22.79 15.86
C LEU A 490 -15.35 -21.50 15.05
N ALA A 491 -16.07 -21.58 13.93
CA ALA A 491 -16.30 -20.42 13.07
C ALA A 491 -17.02 -19.28 13.80
N CYS A 492 -16.48 -18.07 13.66
CA CYS A 492 -16.94 -16.82 14.27
C CYS A 492 -17.10 -16.85 15.80
N ASP A 493 -16.63 -17.89 16.48
CA ASP A 493 -16.72 -18.00 17.94
C ASP A 493 -15.88 -16.88 18.58
N ASN A 494 -16.14 -16.51 19.83
CA ASN A 494 -15.27 -15.57 20.56
C ASN A 494 -14.23 -16.29 21.42
N ARG A 495 -14.40 -17.61 21.62
CA ARG A 495 -13.52 -18.47 22.42
C ARG A 495 -12.31 -18.89 21.59
N LYS A 496 -11.21 -18.16 21.73
CA LYS A 496 -9.98 -18.36 20.95
C LYS A 496 -8.89 -19.08 21.72
N ILE A 497 -8.11 -19.85 20.96
CA ILE A 497 -6.87 -20.47 21.43
C ILE A 497 -5.80 -20.13 20.39
N VAL A 498 -4.74 -19.45 20.82
CA VAL A 498 -3.55 -19.25 19.97
C VAL A 498 -2.59 -20.39 20.26
N VAL A 499 -2.17 -21.11 19.23
CA VAL A 499 -1.16 -22.17 19.33
C VAL A 499 0.13 -21.64 18.72
N GLN A 500 1.13 -21.41 19.57
CA GLN A 500 2.46 -21.04 19.15
C GLN A 500 3.09 -22.16 18.31
N ARG A 501 4.11 -21.81 17.53
CA ARG A 501 4.71 -22.72 16.55
C ARG A 501 5.17 -24.04 17.17
N GLU A 502 5.77 -23.95 18.35
CA GLU A 502 6.31 -25.01 19.20
C GLU A 502 5.24 -25.78 19.99
N GLY A 503 3.98 -25.34 19.94
CA GLY A 503 2.85 -26.04 20.54
C GLY A 503 2.33 -25.47 21.86
N ALA A 504 2.94 -24.39 22.39
CA ALA A 504 2.39 -23.67 23.52
C ALA A 504 1.03 -23.06 23.17
N LEU A 505 0.10 -23.04 24.13
CA LEU A 505 -1.26 -22.56 23.96
C LEU A 505 -1.46 -21.30 24.80
N GLU A 506 -2.00 -20.26 24.17
CA GLU A 506 -2.36 -19.01 24.83
C GLU A 506 -3.85 -18.73 24.73
N MET A 507 -4.46 -18.42 25.87
CA MET A 507 -5.85 -18.02 26.00
C MET A 507 -5.95 -16.80 26.94
N ASP A 508 -7.15 -16.24 27.09
CA ASP A 508 -7.38 -15.05 27.93
C ASP A 508 -7.14 -15.32 29.43
N ASP A 509 -7.45 -16.53 29.89
CA ASP A 509 -7.50 -16.92 31.31
C ASP A 509 -6.45 -17.96 31.72
N LEU A 510 -5.87 -18.66 30.76
CA LEU A 510 -4.99 -19.81 30.97
C LEU A 510 -3.98 -19.93 29.81
N ASP A 511 -2.71 -20.13 30.14
CA ASP A 511 -1.70 -20.60 29.20
C ASP A 511 -1.37 -22.06 29.54
N VAL A 512 -1.10 -22.86 28.51
CA VAL A 512 -0.62 -24.23 28.67
C VAL A 512 0.61 -24.43 27.82
N THR A 513 1.69 -24.89 28.42
CA THR A 513 2.95 -25.19 27.72
C THR A 513 3.20 -26.69 27.75
N PRO A 514 2.89 -27.41 26.66
CA PRO A 514 3.30 -28.79 26.50
C PRO A 514 4.82 -28.90 26.31
N SER A 515 5.42 -29.93 26.90
CA SER A 515 6.77 -30.37 26.58
C SER A 515 6.73 -31.82 26.14
N VAL A 516 7.41 -32.12 25.03
CA VAL A 516 7.60 -33.48 24.53
C VAL A 516 9.09 -33.80 24.44
N GLY A 517 9.53 -34.86 25.13
CA GLY A 517 10.94 -35.23 25.26
C GLY A 517 11.70 -34.44 26.33
N HIS A 518 13.04 -34.51 26.29
CA HIS A 518 13.93 -33.92 27.31
C HIS A 518 14.27 -32.42 27.14
N GLY A 519 13.51 -31.67 26.33
CA GLY A 519 13.41 -30.20 26.51
C GLY A 519 14.32 -29.31 25.65
N THR A 520 14.07 -29.25 24.34
CA THR A 520 14.41 -28.05 23.54
C THR A 520 13.27 -27.70 22.58
N THR A 521 13.16 -26.43 22.20
CA THR A 521 12.21 -25.89 21.20
C THR A 521 12.70 -26.04 19.75
N GLU A 522 13.76 -26.81 19.51
CA GLU A 522 14.37 -26.99 18.19
C GLU A 522 14.19 -28.42 17.66
N GLY A 523 14.17 -28.58 16.33
CA GLY A 523 14.16 -29.91 15.68
C GLY A 523 12.79 -30.59 15.53
N PHE A 524 11.71 -29.83 15.38
CA PHE A 524 10.36 -30.36 15.09
C PHE A 524 9.85 -29.95 13.70
N ALA A 525 8.88 -30.70 13.19
CA ALA A 525 8.12 -30.37 11.98
C ALA A 525 6.65 -30.11 12.33
N ARG A 526 6.03 -29.11 11.70
CA ARG A 526 4.60 -28.80 11.87
C ARG A 526 3.88 -28.80 10.52
N HIS A 527 2.67 -29.33 10.50
CA HIS A 527 1.77 -29.27 9.34
C HIS A 527 0.32 -29.27 9.81
N LEU A 528 -0.61 -28.94 8.92
CA LEU A 528 -2.04 -29.09 9.17
C LEU A 528 -2.50 -30.51 8.84
N GLU A 529 -3.36 -31.06 9.69
CA GLU A 529 -3.92 -32.40 9.48
C GLU A 529 -4.76 -32.50 8.21
N GLU A 530 -4.60 -33.60 7.47
CA GLU A 530 -5.14 -33.79 6.11
C GLU A 530 -4.96 -32.54 5.23
N ARG A 531 -3.81 -31.88 5.41
CA ARG A 531 -3.26 -30.76 4.63
C ARG A 531 -3.87 -29.38 4.89
N TRP A 532 -5.11 -29.27 5.39
CA TRP A 532 -5.75 -27.94 5.55
C TRP A 532 -6.68 -27.79 6.77
N PHE A 533 -7.02 -28.86 7.49
CA PHE A 533 -7.86 -28.68 8.68
C PHE A 533 -7.15 -27.80 9.72
N PRO A 534 -7.88 -27.00 10.51
CA PRO A 534 -7.29 -26.18 11.58
C PRO A 534 -6.94 -27.07 12.78
N ILE A 535 -6.05 -28.02 12.53
CA ILE A 535 -5.55 -29.04 13.44
C ILE A 535 -4.04 -29.08 13.21
N PRO A 536 -3.26 -28.16 13.81
CA PRO A 536 -1.81 -28.24 13.76
C PRO A 536 -1.31 -29.55 14.38
N VAL A 537 -0.42 -30.21 13.65
CA VAL A 537 0.27 -31.42 14.05
C VAL A 537 1.76 -31.14 14.14
N ILE A 538 2.29 -31.15 15.34
CA ILE A 538 3.72 -30.98 15.62
C ILE A 538 4.31 -32.37 15.86
N ARG A 539 5.42 -32.66 15.19
CA ARG A 539 6.12 -33.95 15.31
C ARG A 539 7.58 -33.72 15.61
N ARG A 540 8.09 -34.47 16.59
CA ARG A 540 9.49 -34.47 17.01
C ARG A 540 10.01 -35.90 17.10
N GLN A 541 11.27 -36.10 16.80
CA GLN A 541 11.96 -37.37 17.01
C GLN A 541 13.14 -37.17 17.98
N GLU A 542 13.26 -38.05 18.97
CA GLU A 542 14.35 -38.09 19.94
C GLU A 542 14.85 -39.54 20.03
N GLY A 543 15.97 -39.81 19.34
CA GLY A 543 16.42 -41.19 19.12
C GLY A 543 15.34 -42.01 18.40
N ASP A 544 14.93 -43.09 19.04
CA ASP A 544 13.88 -44.01 18.57
C ASP A 544 12.46 -43.60 18.99
N LEU A 545 12.32 -42.59 19.86
CA LEU A 545 11.03 -42.06 20.29
C LEU A 545 10.53 -41.02 19.30
N VAL A 546 9.27 -41.16 18.87
CA VAL A 546 8.56 -40.17 18.06
C VAL A 546 7.44 -39.57 18.88
N TYR A 547 7.55 -38.28 19.15
CA TYR A 547 6.53 -37.50 19.83
C TYR A 547 5.66 -36.75 18.82
N GLN A 548 4.38 -36.64 19.14
CA GLN A 548 3.43 -35.90 18.35
C GLN A 548 2.46 -35.12 19.25
N GLN A 549 2.27 -33.85 18.94
CA GLN A 549 1.20 -33.01 19.49
C GLN A 549 0.19 -32.73 18.39
N ARG A 550 -1.10 -32.93 18.67
CA ARG A 550 -2.21 -32.43 17.85
C ARG A 550 -3.05 -31.47 18.68
N THR A 551 -3.44 -30.35 18.11
CA THR A 551 -4.29 -29.38 18.80
C THR A 551 -5.45 -28.97 17.93
N PHE A 552 -6.67 -28.94 18.46
CA PHE A 552 -7.87 -28.54 17.73
C PHE A 552 -8.98 -28.03 18.65
N VAL A 553 -10.03 -27.45 18.07
CA VAL A 553 -11.25 -27.07 18.78
C VAL A 553 -12.42 -27.88 18.23
N ALA A 554 -13.16 -28.53 19.12
CA ALA A 554 -14.28 -29.41 18.79
C ALA A 554 -15.63 -28.79 19.18
N PRO A 555 -16.67 -28.95 18.34
CA PRO A 555 -18.03 -28.59 18.70
C PRO A 555 -18.63 -29.65 19.63
N LEU A 556 -19.33 -29.20 20.67
CA LEU A 556 -20.10 -30.05 21.57
C LEU A 556 -21.57 -29.59 21.58
N GLY A 557 -22.49 -30.57 21.42
CA GLY A 557 -23.94 -30.35 21.32
C GLY A 557 -24.55 -31.06 20.10
N GLU A 558 -25.86 -31.31 20.11
CA GLU A 558 -26.55 -32.00 19.01
C GLU A 558 -26.77 -31.12 17.77
N ALA A 559 -26.82 -29.80 17.93
CA ALA A 559 -27.05 -28.84 16.85
C ALA A 559 -26.43 -27.46 17.16
N PRO A 560 -26.22 -26.61 16.13
CA PRO A 560 -25.92 -25.18 16.33
C PRO A 560 -27.01 -24.47 17.15
N LEU A 561 -26.68 -23.30 17.71
CA LEU A 561 -27.61 -22.50 18.52
C LEU A 561 -28.90 -22.16 17.71
N PRO A 562 -30.11 -22.51 18.19
CA PRO A 562 -31.35 -22.38 17.42
C PRO A 562 -31.70 -20.95 16.97
N ALA A 563 -31.28 -19.93 17.73
CA ALA A 563 -31.50 -18.52 17.45
C ALA A 563 -30.28 -17.81 16.84
N GLY A 564 -29.15 -18.52 16.72
CA GLY A 564 -27.85 -17.97 16.34
C GLY A 564 -27.45 -18.23 14.88
N ALA A 565 -26.19 -17.95 14.56
CA ALA A 565 -25.63 -18.31 13.26
C ALA A 565 -25.48 -19.85 13.15
N PRO A 566 -25.63 -20.45 11.95
CA PRO A 566 -25.68 -21.91 11.77
C PRO A 566 -24.35 -22.63 12.06
N TRP A 567 -23.31 -21.88 12.43
CA TRP A 567 -21.98 -22.37 12.74
C TRP A 567 -21.59 -22.20 14.21
N LEU A 568 -22.41 -21.54 15.03
CA LEU A 568 -22.12 -21.25 16.43
C LEU A 568 -22.72 -22.34 17.32
N TYR A 569 -21.89 -22.98 18.15
CA TYR A 569 -22.28 -24.03 19.08
C TYR A 569 -22.26 -23.51 20.51
N GLU A 570 -23.14 -24.05 21.36
CA GLU A 570 -23.19 -23.70 22.79
C GLU A 570 -21.85 -24.00 23.47
N LYS A 571 -21.26 -25.16 23.19
CA LYS A 571 -20.01 -25.62 23.81
C LYS A 571 -18.91 -25.79 22.76
N ALA A 572 -17.76 -25.17 23.03
CA ALA A 572 -16.52 -25.36 22.27
C ALA A 572 -15.45 -25.94 23.22
N LEU A 573 -14.77 -27.00 22.78
CA LEU A 573 -13.77 -27.68 23.57
C LEU A 573 -12.41 -27.62 22.87
N GLY A 574 -11.40 -27.01 23.51
CA GLY A 574 -10.02 -27.17 23.08
C GLY A 574 -9.51 -28.57 23.42
N VAL A 575 -8.82 -29.22 22.49
CA VAL A 575 -8.27 -30.57 22.67
C VAL A 575 -6.80 -30.55 22.28
N VAL A 576 -5.94 -31.09 23.14
CA VAL A 576 -4.51 -31.31 22.88
C VAL A 576 -4.20 -32.79 23.09
N GLU A 577 -3.85 -33.49 22.03
CA GLU A 577 -3.38 -34.87 22.09
C GLU A 577 -1.85 -34.90 22.08
N LEU A 578 -1.25 -35.49 23.10
CA LEU A 578 0.17 -35.82 23.14
C LEU A 578 0.34 -37.32 22.98
N LEU A 579 1.08 -37.74 21.96
CA LEU A 579 1.39 -39.13 21.64
C LEU A 579 2.90 -39.32 21.66
N VAL A 580 3.36 -40.42 22.25
CA VAL A 580 4.74 -40.91 22.08
C VAL A 580 4.69 -42.35 21.57
N GLU A 581 5.52 -42.65 20.58
CA GLU A 581 5.70 -43.97 19.98
C GLU A 581 7.18 -44.37 20.05
N ASN A 582 7.48 -45.56 20.55
CA ASN A 582 8.83 -46.12 20.50
C ASN A 582 9.00 -46.96 19.24
N ARG A 583 9.79 -46.47 18.27
CA ARG A 583 10.07 -47.14 17.00
C ARG A 583 11.36 -47.96 17.01
N GLY A 584 12.02 -48.02 18.16
CA GLY A 584 13.27 -48.72 18.37
C GLY A 584 13.07 -50.21 18.63
N ALA A 585 14.19 -50.92 18.72
CA ALA A 585 14.23 -52.34 19.08
C ALA A 585 14.25 -52.57 20.61
N GLU A 586 14.51 -51.53 21.41
CA GLU A 586 14.65 -51.61 22.87
C GLU A 586 13.67 -50.68 23.58
N ALA A 587 13.44 -50.92 24.88
CA ALA A 587 12.68 -50.00 25.71
C ALA A 587 13.42 -48.67 25.89
N ALA A 588 12.68 -47.56 25.88
CA ALA A 588 13.25 -46.22 25.99
C ALA A 588 12.49 -45.38 27.03
N THR A 589 13.21 -44.51 27.72
CA THR A 589 12.61 -43.56 28.68
C THR A 589 11.85 -42.49 27.90
N ALA A 590 10.53 -42.46 28.04
CA ALA A 590 9.69 -41.42 27.45
C ALA A 590 9.21 -40.44 28.53
N ALA A 591 9.17 -39.16 28.19
CA ALA A 591 8.66 -38.11 29.06
C ALA A 591 7.86 -37.06 28.28
N MET A 592 6.77 -36.60 28.87
CA MET A 592 5.98 -35.46 28.39
C MET A 592 5.42 -34.67 29.58
N SER A 593 5.22 -33.38 29.44
CA SER A 593 4.61 -32.57 30.49
C SER A 593 3.65 -31.51 29.95
N LEU A 594 2.76 -31.05 30.83
CA LEU A 594 1.82 -29.97 30.60
C LEU A 594 1.96 -28.98 31.76
N ALA A 595 2.55 -27.81 31.51
CA ALA A 595 2.64 -26.74 32.49
C ALA A 595 1.48 -25.76 32.32
N PHE A 596 0.73 -25.51 33.39
CA PHE A 596 -0.45 -24.64 33.40
C PHE A 596 -0.12 -23.32 34.09
N THR A 597 -0.31 -22.22 33.39
CA THR A 597 -0.07 -20.87 33.90
C THR A 597 -1.37 -20.08 33.87
N ARG A 598 -1.83 -19.63 35.04
CA ARG A 598 -3.03 -18.80 35.14
C ARG A 598 -2.71 -17.36 34.76
N LYS A 599 -3.61 -16.75 33.99
CA LYS A 599 -3.59 -15.32 33.66
C LYS A 599 -4.65 -14.59 34.47
N ARG A 600 -4.29 -13.48 35.12
CA ARG A 600 -5.25 -12.58 35.77
C ARG A 600 -4.92 -11.13 35.44
N PRO A 601 -5.92 -10.28 35.16
CA PRO A 601 -5.70 -8.84 35.10
C PRO A 601 -5.13 -8.38 36.44
N GLN A 602 -4.06 -7.60 36.42
CA GLN A 602 -3.60 -6.94 37.63
C GLN A 602 -4.57 -5.79 37.96
N PRO A 603 -5.14 -5.74 39.17
CA PRO A 603 -6.08 -4.68 39.53
C PRO A 603 -5.44 -3.29 39.38
N GLY A 604 -6.06 -2.43 38.55
CA GLY A 604 -5.58 -1.06 38.32
C GLY A 604 -4.45 -0.91 37.30
N SER A 605 -4.05 -1.98 36.60
CA SER A 605 -3.09 -1.90 35.47
C SER A 605 -3.61 -2.67 34.24
N GLN A 606 -2.99 -2.45 33.08
CA GLN A 606 -3.22 -3.27 31.88
C GLN A 606 -2.33 -4.52 31.84
N GLU A 607 -1.46 -4.71 32.84
CA GLU A 607 -0.60 -5.88 32.92
C GLU A 607 -1.38 -7.12 33.37
N VAL A 608 -0.99 -8.27 32.82
CA VAL A 608 -1.56 -9.56 33.17
C VAL A 608 -0.57 -10.29 34.05
N MET A 609 -0.95 -10.59 35.28
CA MET A 609 -0.17 -11.44 36.17
C MET A 609 -0.22 -12.88 35.66
N LYS A 610 0.95 -13.53 35.63
CA LYS A 610 1.11 -14.94 35.27
C LYS A 610 1.62 -15.72 36.48
N GLU A 611 0.88 -16.73 36.92
CA GLU A 611 1.22 -17.58 38.06
C GLU A 611 0.99 -19.06 37.74
N PRO A 612 1.84 -20.00 38.22
CA PRO A 612 1.56 -21.43 38.07
C PRO A 612 0.20 -21.80 38.66
N LEU A 613 -0.56 -22.64 37.97
CA LEU A 613 -1.90 -23.04 38.41
C LEU A 613 -1.83 -24.10 39.52
N THR A 614 -2.05 -23.71 40.77
CA THR A 614 -1.88 -24.59 41.94
C THR A 614 -3.06 -25.52 42.23
N THR A 615 -4.13 -25.48 41.42
CA THR A 615 -5.39 -26.19 41.69
C THR A 615 -5.57 -27.48 40.87
N LEU A 616 -4.47 -28.11 40.46
CA LEU A 616 -4.49 -29.42 39.80
C LEU A 616 -4.75 -30.54 40.82
N GLN A 617 -5.75 -31.38 40.55
CA GLN A 617 -6.17 -32.46 41.44
C GLN A 617 -6.41 -33.74 40.64
N ALA A 618 -5.89 -34.87 41.14
CA ALA A 618 -6.17 -36.19 40.57
C ALA A 618 -7.55 -36.68 41.03
N GLY A 619 -8.36 -37.19 40.10
CA GLY A 619 -9.68 -37.74 40.33
C GLY A 619 -9.96 -38.96 39.45
N PRO A 620 -11.17 -39.54 39.55
CA PRO A 620 -11.53 -40.77 38.83
C PRO A 620 -11.55 -40.59 37.30
N GLU A 621 -11.81 -39.38 36.82
CA GLU A 621 -11.89 -39.04 35.39
C GLU A 621 -10.54 -38.58 34.80
N GLY A 622 -9.49 -38.47 35.62
CA GLY A 622 -8.18 -37.92 35.24
C GLY A 622 -7.72 -36.81 36.18
N ILE A 623 -6.79 -35.97 35.71
CA ILE A 623 -6.30 -34.82 36.49
C ILE A 623 -7.07 -33.57 36.05
N THR A 624 -7.83 -32.98 36.96
CA THR A 624 -8.64 -31.78 36.71
C THR A 624 -7.95 -30.53 37.23
N ALA A 625 -8.10 -29.43 36.52
CA ALA A 625 -7.78 -28.09 36.99
C ALA A 625 -9.08 -27.34 37.28
N VAL A 626 -9.36 -27.04 38.54
CA VAL A 626 -10.57 -26.31 38.94
C VAL A 626 -10.16 -24.99 39.60
N ALA A 627 -10.72 -23.88 39.15
CA ALA A 627 -10.51 -22.59 39.81
C ALA A 627 -11.80 -21.81 39.86
N GLU A 628 -12.08 -21.16 41.00
CA GLU A 628 -13.30 -20.34 41.19
C GLU A 628 -14.60 -21.09 40.86
N GLY A 629 -14.64 -22.40 41.15
CA GLY A 629 -15.83 -23.23 40.89
C GLY A 629 -16.04 -23.61 39.41
N ARG A 630 -15.06 -23.33 38.53
CA ARG A 630 -15.08 -23.69 37.11
C ARG A 630 -14.02 -24.74 36.79
N LEU A 631 -14.38 -25.72 35.96
CA LEU A 631 -13.46 -26.67 35.35
C LEU A 631 -12.70 -25.96 34.21
N LEU A 632 -11.40 -25.77 34.39
CA LEU A 632 -10.53 -25.11 33.40
C LEU A 632 -9.88 -26.10 32.43
N ALA A 633 -9.50 -27.27 32.92
CA ALA A 633 -8.81 -28.30 32.16
C ALA A 633 -9.07 -29.69 32.74
N LEU A 634 -9.00 -30.70 31.88
CA LEU A 634 -9.02 -32.12 32.23
C LEU A 634 -7.90 -32.83 31.45
N VAL A 635 -7.02 -33.56 32.14
CA VAL A 635 -5.99 -34.39 31.54
C VAL A 635 -6.34 -35.86 31.73
N ARG A 636 -6.58 -36.58 30.63
CA ARG A 636 -6.81 -38.03 30.60
C ARG A 636 -5.58 -38.78 30.11
N LEU A 637 -5.29 -39.86 30.80
CA LEU A 637 -4.21 -40.77 30.48
C LEU A 637 -4.77 -42.00 29.80
N GLU A 638 -4.33 -42.23 28.57
CA GLU A 638 -4.66 -43.40 27.77
C GLU A 638 -3.33 -44.11 27.46
N ALA A 639 -2.74 -44.67 28.51
CA ALA A 639 -1.48 -45.38 28.46
C ALA A 639 -1.68 -46.86 28.82
N ASP A 640 -0.92 -47.75 28.19
CA ASP A 640 -0.87 -49.19 28.53
C ASP A 640 -0.16 -49.46 29.89
N GLY A 641 -0.14 -48.49 30.81
CA GLY A 641 0.54 -48.55 32.11
C GLY A 641 2.05 -48.24 32.08
N ALA A 642 2.62 -47.92 30.91
CA ALA A 642 4.06 -47.67 30.75
C ALA A 642 4.56 -46.31 31.27
N LEU A 643 3.67 -45.30 31.34
CA LEU A 643 3.99 -43.95 31.85
C LEU A 643 3.17 -43.64 33.10
N ALA A 644 3.83 -43.12 34.14
CA ALA A 644 3.20 -42.68 35.37
C ALA A 644 3.02 -41.16 35.38
N ALA A 645 1.91 -40.68 35.94
CA ALA A 645 1.61 -39.26 36.05
C ALA A 645 1.95 -38.70 37.43
N THR A 646 2.62 -37.56 37.45
CA THR A 646 2.93 -36.79 38.66
C THR A 646 2.49 -35.33 38.49
N VAL A 647 2.09 -34.68 39.59
CA VAL A 647 1.63 -33.28 39.59
C VAL A 647 2.53 -32.50 40.55
N THR A 648 3.22 -31.49 40.03
CA THR A 648 4.14 -30.63 40.81
C THR A 648 4.01 -29.19 40.33
N GLU A 649 3.74 -28.25 41.26
CA GLU A 649 3.77 -26.80 41.01
C GLU A 649 3.09 -26.35 39.70
N GLY A 650 1.85 -26.79 39.45
CA GLY A 650 1.10 -26.42 38.25
C GLY A 650 1.51 -27.17 36.98
N THR A 651 2.34 -28.21 37.10
CA THR A 651 2.77 -29.04 35.98
C THR A 651 2.33 -30.49 36.16
N VAL A 652 1.73 -31.08 35.12
CA VAL A 652 1.49 -32.52 35.02
C VAL A 652 2.63 -33.13 34.23
N THR A 653 3.41 -34.03 34.83
CA THR A 653 4.52 -34.74 34.17
C THR A 653 4.19 -36.22 34.03
N LEU A 654 4.35 -36.76 32.82
CA LEU A 654 4.19 -38.16 32.50
C LEU A 654 5.56 -38.74 32.13
N SER A 655 6.03 -39.74 32.85
CA SER A 655 7.33 -40.36 32.56
C SER A 655 7.36 -41.84 32.90
N GLY A 656 8.20 -42.59 32.19
CA GLY A 656 8.36 -44.03 32.39
C GLY A 656 9.15 -44.72 31.27
N GLN A 657 9.27 -46.04 31.36
CA GLN A 657 9.90 -46.88 30.34
C GLN A 657 8.86 -47.33 29.33
N LEU A 658 9.00 -46.90 28.07
CA LEU A 658 8.12 -47.28 26.97
C LEU A 658 8.74 -48.47 26.20
N PRO A 659 8.11 -49.65 26.18
CA PRO A 659 8.63 -50.82 25.47
C PRO A 659 8.82 -50.57 23.96
N ALA A 660 9.68 -51.37 23.32
CA ALA A 660 9.87 -51.36 21.88
C ALA A 660 8.53 -51.58 21.15
N GLY A 661 8.20 -50.73 20.17
CA GLY A 661 6.95 -50.79 19.40
C GLY A 661 5.70 -50.29 20.13
N ALA A 662 5.80 -49.91 21.42
CA ALA A 662 4.66 -49.43 22.20
C ALA A 662 4.40 -47.93 22.00
N SER A 663 3.19 -47.48 22.33
CA SER A 663 2.81 -46.07 22.34
C SER A 663 2.06 -45.68 23.60
N ALA A 664 2.13 -44.41 23.98
CA ALA A 664 1.34 -43.85 25.08
C ALA A 664 0.68 -42.53 24.65
N ARG A 665 -0.60 -42.35 25.01
CA ARG A 665 -1.39 -41.16 24.68
C ARG A 665 -1.83 -40.44 25.96
N CYS A 666 -1.72 -39.11 25.92
CA CYS A 666 -2.27 -38.20 26.91
C CYS A 666 -3.14 -37.18 26.19
N VAL A 667 -4.34 -36.92 26.71
CA VAL A 667 -5.24 -35.94 26.12
C VAL A 667 -5.61 -34.88 27.15
N LEU A 668 -5.36 -33.63 26.80
CA LEU A 668 -5.82 -32.46 27.54
C LEU A 668 -7.07 -31.90 26.86
N TYR A 669 -8.12 -31.74 27.66
CA TYR A 669 -9.37 -31.10 27.30
C TYR A 669 -9.49 -29.74 28.00
N LEU A 670 -9.82 -28.70 27.25
CA LEU A 670 -9.91 -27.30 27.69
C LEU A 670 -11.33 -26.78 27.43
N PRO A 671 -12.27 -26.95 28.37
CA PRO A 671 -13.61 -26.38 28.24
C PRO A 671 -13.55 -24.86 28.06
N ARG A 672 -14.12 -24.35 26.97
CA ARG A 672 -14.19 -22.90 26.72
C ARG A 672 -15.55 -22.30 27.05
N TRP A 673 -16.41 -23.04 27.76
CA TRP A 673 -17.64 -22.52 28.37
C TRP A 673 -17.49 -22.46 29.90
N GLU A 674 -18.51 -21.97 30.58
CA GLU A 674 -18.62 -21.98 32.05
C GLU A 674 -18.88 -23.42 32.58
N ALA A 675 -17.92 -24.31 32.39
CA ALA A 675 -18.01 -25.72 32.76
C ALA A 675 -17.92 -25.92 34.28
N LYS A 676 -18.86 -26.68 34.86
CA LYS A 676 -18.84 -26.99 36.29
C LYS A 676 -18.04 -28.27 36.58
N PRO A 677 -17.40 -28.38 37.76
CA PRO A 677 -16.90 -29.66 38.24
C PRO A 677 -17.99 -30.74 38.20
N GLY A 678 -17.64 -31.93 37.72
CA GLY A 678 -18.55 -33.03 37.41
C GLY A 678 -18.94 -33.14 35.93
N GLU A 679 -18.84 -32.06 35.14
CA GLU A 679 -19.10 -32.12 33.69
C GLU A 679 -18.00 -32.89 32.93
N GLU A 680 -16.82 -33.09 33.51
CA GLU A 680 -15.71 -33.86 32.91
C GLU A 680 -16.13 -35.27 32.47
N ALA A 681 -17.02 -35.93 33.20
CA ALA A 681 -17.52 -37.27 32.88
C ALA A 681 -18.33 -37.33 31.57
N SER A 682 -18.84 -36.18 31.11
CA SER A 682 -19.62 -36.07 29.86
C SER A 682 -18.78 -35.76 28.63
N ILE A 683 -17.49 -35.45 28.80
CA ILE A 683 -16.59 -35.13 27.70
C ILE A 683 -16.29 -36.41 26.91
N PRO A 684 -16.62 -36.47 25.60
CA PRO A 684 -16.32 -37.64 24.75
C PRO A 684 -14.82 -37.89 24.58
N ASP A 685 -14.47 -39.05 24.03
CA ASP A 685 -13.10 -39.38 23.67
C ASP A 685 -12.55 -38.49 22.53
N ALA A 686 -11.23 -38.36 22.47
CA ALA A 686 -10.53 -37.49 21.54
C ALA A 686 -10.76 -37.87 20.06
N ASP A 687 -10.88 -39.15 19.75
CA ASP A 687 -11.06 -39.63 18.38
C ASP A 687 -12.43 -39.23 17.83
N ARG A 688 -13.48 -39.37 18.65
CA ARG A 688 -14.83 -38.89 18.32
C ARG A 688 -14.86 -37.38 18.14
N LEU A 689 -14.19 -36.62 19.02
CA LEU A 689 -14.11 -35.16 18.93
C LEU A 689 -13.38 -34.71 17.66
N ARG A 690 -12.27 -35.37 17.31
CA ARG A 690 -11.51 -35.10 16.09
C ARG A 690 -12.33 -35.40 14.83
N ALA A 691 -13.09 -36.50 14.81
CA ALA A 691 -14.02 -36.80 13.72
C ALA A 691 -15.11 -35.73 13.59
N ALA A 692 -15.72 -35.32 14.71
CA ALA A 692 -16.73 -34.26 14.74
C ALA A 692 -16.18 -32.91 14.26
N THR A 693 -14.95 -32.53 14.62
CA THR A 693 -14.30 -31.32 14.10
C THR A 693 -14.14 -31.37 12.58
N LYS A 694 -13.73 -32.52 12.01
CA LYS A 694 -13.59 -32.68 10.56
C LYS A 694 -14.93 -32.61 9.84
N GLU A 695 -15.96 -33.25 10.39
CA GLU A 695 -17.33 -33.20 9.87
C GLU A 695 -17.88 -31.77 9.90
N TYR A 696 -17.68 -31.05 11.00
CA TYR A 696 -18.08 -29.65 11.14
C TYR A 696 -17.49 -28.76 10.03
N TRP A 697 -16.17 -28.80 9.82
CA TRP A 697 -15.54 -27.97 8.80
C TRP A 697 -15.92 -28.38 7.37
N ARG A 698 -16.05 -29.69 7.10
CA ARG A 698 -16.55 -30.17 5.80
C ARG A 698 -17.98 -29.69 5.54
N GLY A 699 -18.87 -29.81 6.53
CA GLY A 699 -20.25 -29.36 6.42
C GLY A 699 -20.38 -27.86 6.19
N LEU A 700 -19.56 -27.05 6.87
CA LEU A 700 -19.56 -25.60 6.73
C LEU A 700 -19.07 -25.15 5.34
N LEU A 701 -18.07 -25.82 4.78
CA LEU A 701 -17.53 -25.48 3.45
C LEU A 701 -18.31 -26.10 2.29
N ALA A 702 -19.01 -27.22 2.49
CA ALA A 702 -19.74 -27.92 1.43
C ALA A 702 -20.67 -27.05 0.55
N PRO A 703 -21.49 -26.12 1.10
CA PRO A 703 -22.34 -25.26 0.28
C PRO A 703 -21.58 -24.14 -0.43
N ALA A 704 -20.35 -23.83 0.00
CA ALA A 704 -19.52 -22.79 -0.59
C ALA A 704 -18.83 -23.27 -1.88
N MET A 705 -18.30 -22.31 -2.64
CA MET A 705 -17.56 -22.55 -3.88
C MET A 705 -16.34 -23.44 -3.61
N GLN A 706 -16.32 -24.61 -4.23
CA GLN A 706 -15.19 -25.53 -4.19
C GLN A 706 -14.37 -25.41 -5.46
N VAL A 707 -13.06 -25.53 -5.30
CA VAL A 707 -12.08 -25.50 -6.39
C VAL A 707 -11.28 -26.80 -6.34
N SER A 708 -11.09 -27.40 -7.52
CA SER A 708 -10.10 -28.45 -7.74
C SER A 708 -9.27 -28.14 -8.97
N VAL A 709 -7.96 -28.14 -8.78
CA VAL A 709 -6.95 -27.74 -9.76
C VAL A 709 -5.74 -28.68 -9.62
N PRO A 710 -4.91 -28.85 -10.67
CA PRO A 710 -3.76 -29.76 -10.59
C PRO A 710 -2.58 -29.15 -9.82
N GLU A 711 -2.86 -28.37 -8.76
CA GLU A 711 -1.88 -27.76 -7.84
C GLU A 711 -2.33 -28.02 -6.40
N PRO A 712 -1.84 -29.10 -5.77
CA PRO A 712 -2.32 -29.54 -4.47
C PRO A 712 -2.18 -28.46 -3.37
N LEU A 713 -1.05 -27.75 -3.31
CA LEU A 713 -0.83 -26.69 -2.31
C LEU A 713 -1.82 -25.53 -2.47
N LEU A 714 -2.14 -25.15 -3.72
CA LEU A 714 -3.10 -24.07 -3.96
C LEU A 714 -4.52 -24.47 -3.53
N GLU A 715 -4.92 -25.72 -3.76
CA GLU A 715 -6.19 -26.22 -3.23
C GLU A 715 -6.24 -26.18 -1.69
N ASP A 716 -5.15 -26.54 -1.02
CA ASP A 716 -5.06 -26.54 0.44
C ASP A 716 -5.15 -25.11 0.98
N VAL A 717 -4.39 -24.18 0.40
CA VAL A 717 -4.41 -22.78 0.82
C VAL A 717 -5.78 -22.16 0.55
N TYR A 718 -6.45 -22.48 -0.56
CA TYR A 718 -7.80 -22.00 -0.83
C TYR A 718 -8.82 -22.47 0.21
N ARG A 719 -8.76 -23.74 0.65
CA ARG A 719 -9.63 -24.28 1.72
C ARG A 719 -9.28 -23.68 3.08
N ALA A 720 -8.00 -23.67 3.44
CA ALA A 720 -7.50 -23.11 4.69
C ALA A 720 -7.83 -21.62 4.82
N SER A 721 -7.75 -20.85 3.73
CA SER A 721 -8.07 -19.42 3.70
C SER A 721 -9.51 -19.12 4.14
N GLN A 722 -10.49 -19.92 3.70
CA GLN A 722 -11.88 -19.77 4.14
C GLN A 722 -12.01 -20.06 5.65
N VAL A 723 -11.35 -21.11 6.12
CA VAL A 723 -11.31 -21.48 7.55
C VAL A 723 -10.65 -20.38 8.37
N HIS A 724 -9.53 -19.84 7.92
CA HIS A 724 -8.78 -18.77 8.57
C HIS A 724 -9.62 -17.50 8.75
N ILE A 725 -10.41 -17.11 7.72
CA ILE A 725 -11.36 -16.00 7.84
C ILE A 725 -12.43 -16.31 8.90
N LEU A 726 -13.03 -17.50 8.84
CA LEU A 726 -14.07 -17.91 9.77
C LEU A 726 -13.54 -17.98 11.21
N ILE A 727 -12.30 -18.41 11.42
CA ILE A 727 -11.65 -18.47 12.73
C ILE A 727 -11.22 -17.06 13.20
N ALA A 728 -10.73 -16.20 12.33
CA ALA A 728 -10.38 -14.83 12.71
C ALA A 728 -11.61 -14.01 13.09
N ALA A 729 -12.75 -14.22 12.42
CA ALA A 729 -13.99 -13.53 12.73
C ALA A 729 -14.46 -13.75 14.18
N ARG A 730 -15.23 -12.80 14.68
CA ARG A 730 -15.93 -12.84 15.97
C ARG A 730 -17.43 -12.71 15.77
N ASN A 731 -18.19 -12.80 16.84
CA ASN A 731 -19.63 -12.56 16.80
C ASN A 731 -20.09 -11.62 17.93
N GLU A 732 -21.18 -10.90 17.67
CA GLU A 732 -21.92 -10.10 18.65
C GLU A 732 -23.38 -10.56 18.68
N GLN A 733 -24.06 -10.33 19.81
CA GLN A 733 -25.48 -10.64 19.99
C GLN A 733 -25.80 -12.12 19.68
N GLU A 734 -25.04 -13.04 20.31
CA GLU A 734 -25.23 -14.50 20.18
C GLU A 734 -25.20 -15.01 18.73
N GLY A 735 -24.34 -14.41 17.90
CA GLY A 735 -24.22 -14.77 16.48
C GLY A 735 -25.18 -14.01 15.57
N ALA A 736 -26.01 -13.08 16.07
CA ALA A 736 -26.83 -12.23 15.21
C ALA A 736 -25.96 -11.41 14.24
N LEU A 737 -24.82 -10.90 14.71
CA LEU A 737 -23.84 -10.16 13.91
C LEU A 737 -22.53 -10.93 13.80
N THR A 738 -21.91 -10.83 12.63
CA THR A 738 -20.55 -11.32 12.38
C THR A 738 -19.62 -10.12 12.37
N VAL A 739 -18.53 -10.21 13.14
CA VAL A 739 -17.49 -9.19 13.19
C VAL A 739 -16.32 -9.65 12.32
N PRO A 740 -16.18 -9.15 11.09
CA PRO A 740 -15.16 -9.57 10.14
C PRO A 740 -13.78 -8.97 10.50
N TRP A 741 -13.07 -9.62 11.43
CA TRP A 741 -11.70 -9.23 11.78
C TRP A 741 -10.77 -9.39 10.57
N ILE A 742 -9.84 -8.45 10.43
CA ILE A 742 -8.91 -8.35 9.30
C ILE A 742 -7.56 -9.02 9.57
N ALA A 743 -7.37 -9.57 10.76
CA ALA A 743 -6.23 -10.41 11.13
C ALA A 743 -6.58 -11.33 12.31
N SER A 744 -5.73 -12.32 12.58
CA SER A 744 -5.85 -13.13 13.81
C SER A 744 -5.23 -12.49 15.05
N MET A 745 -4.50 -11.39 14.89
CA MET A 745 -3.91 -10.58 15.97
C MET A 745 -4.22 -9.10 15.76
N THR A 746 -4.13 -8.29 16.81
CA THR A 746 -4.01 -6.81 16.80
C THR A 746 -5.15 -6.00 16.17
N TYR A 747 -5.81 -6.48 15.12
CA TYR A 747 -6.72 -5.73 14.27
C TYR A 747 -8.14 -6.31 14.26
N GLY A 748 -9.10 -5.51 14.73
CA GLY A 748 -10.53 -5.82 14.67
C GLY A 748 -11.15 -5.60 13.28
N ALA A 749 -12.46 -5.35 13.22
CA ALA A 749 -13.15 -5.05 11.95
C ALA A 749 -12.97 -3.58 11.54
N LEU A 750 -11.82 -3.24 10.93
CA LEU A 750 -11.61 -1.92 10.34
C LEU A 750 -12.48 -1.72 9.11
N ASP A 751 -13.19 -0.60 9.05
CA ASP A 751 -14.20 -0.31 8.02
C ASP A 751 -13.72 -0.47 6.58
N THR A 752 -12.52 -0.01 6.25
CA THR A 752 -11.95 -0.07 4.89
C THR A 752 -11.44 -1.46 4.48
N GLU A 753 -10.82 -2.21 5.39
CA GLU A 753 -10.24 -3.52 5.06
C GLU A 753 -11.23 -4.67 5.21
N ALA A 754 -12.13 -4.60 6.20
CA ALA A 754 -13.10 -5.65 6.45
C ALA A 754 -14.07 -5.87 5.27
N GLN A 755 -14.23 -4.87 4.41
CA GLN A 755 -15.04 -5.01 3.20
C GLN A 755 -14.48 -6.07 2.23
N ALA A 756 -13.15 -6.25 2.18
CA ALA A 756 -12.52 -7.31 1.39
C ALA A 756 -12.97 -8.70 1.87
N VAL A 757 -12.92 -8.90 3.19
CA VAL A 757 -13.35 -10.14 3.86
C VAL A 757 -14.83 -10.43 3.59
N ILE A 758 -15.69 -9.42 3.76
CA ILE A 758 -17.14 -9.54 3.49
C ILE A 758 -17.39 -9.92 2.03
N LEU A 759 -16.74 -9.24 1.08
CA LEU A 759 -16.92 -9.47 -0.35
C LEU A 759 -16.44 -10.87 -0.76
N ALA A 760 -15.23 -11.26 -0.36
CA ALA A 760 -14.65 -12.55 -0.70
C ALA A 760 -15.54 -13.69 -0.19
N MET A 761 -15.98 -13.64 1.07
CA MET A 761 -16.87 -14.65 1.62
C MET A 761 -18.21 -14.73 0.86
N ASP A 762 -18.74 -13.61 0.37
CA ASP A 762 -19.96 -13.58 -0.43
C ASP A 762 -19.77 -14.23 -1.81
N LEU A 763 -18.65 -13.91 -2.45
CA LEU A 763 -18.23 -14.45 -3.74
C LEU A 763 -17.96 -15.95 -3.70
N LEU A 764 -17.74 -16.51 -2.51
CA LEU A 764 -17.60 -17.94 -2.27
C LEU A 764 -18.90 -18.61 -1.79
N GLY A 765 -19.97 -17.87 -1.57
CA GLY A 765 -21.28 -18.43 -1.20
C GLY A 765 -21.59 -18.42 0.29
N HIS A 766 -20.72 -17.81 1.12
CA HIS A 766 -20.98 -17.58 2.54
C HIS A 766 -21.92 -16.37 2.76
N HIS A 767 -23.04 -16.32 2.03
CA HIS A 767 -23.97 -15.18 2.02
C HIS A 767 -24.49 -14.78 3.42
N GLN A 768 -24.63 -15.75 4.33
CA GLN A 768 -25.03 -15.49 5.72
C GLN A 768 -23.93 -14.77 6.52
N PHE A 769 -22.65 -15.13 6.31
CA PHE A 769 -21.53 -14.41 6.92
C PHE A 769 -21.52 -12.96 6.43
N THR A 770 -21.64 -12.77 5.12
CA THR A 770 -21.64 -11.46 4.47
C THR A 770 -22.79 -10.58 4.96
N ARG A 771 -24.02 -11.10 4.97
CA ARG A 771 -25.19 -10.36 5.44
C ARG A 771 -25.01 -9.87 6.88
N ARG A 772 -24.58 -10.76 7.78
CA ARG A 772 -24.35 -10.43 9.20
C ARG A 772 -23.17 -9.46 9.38
N GLY A 773 -22.15 -9.54 8.55
CA GLY A 773 -21.04 -8.58 8.51
C GLY A 773 -21.44 -7.19 8.00
N LEU A 774 -22.35 -7.10 7.01
CA LEU A 774 -22.91 -5.84 6.55
C LEU A 774 -23.83 -5.23 7.62
N GLU A 775 -24.65 -6.05 8.27
CA GLU A 775 -25.51 -5.62 9.39
C GLU A 775 -24.68 -5.10 10.56
N TYR A 776 -23.53 -5.72 10.88
CA TYR A 776 -22.57 -5.20 11.85
C TYR A 776 -22.18 -3.75 11.55
N PHE A 777 -21.81 -3.44 10.31
CA PHE A 777 -21.45 -2.06 9.94
C PHE A 777 -22.64 -1.09 9.94
N PHE A 778 -23.86 -1.53 9.60
CA PHE A 778 -25.05 -0.68 9.70
C PHE A 778 -25.34 -0.21 11.13
N THR A 779 -25.06 -1.06 12.13
CA THR A 779 -25.19 -0.65 13.55
C THR A 779 -24.16 0.40 13.98
N ARG A 780 -23.13 0.64 13.17
CA ARG A 780 -22.05 1.61 13.39
C ARG A 780 -22.15 2.84 12.51
N TYR A 781 -23.23 2.97 11.74
CA TYR A 781 -23.56 4.23 11.09
C TYR A 781 -24.02 5.22 12.16
N ASN A 782 -23.46 6.43 12.13
CA ASN A 782 -23.98 7.52 12.94
C ASN A 782 -25.37 7.98 12.44
N GLU A 783 -26.00 8.90 13.17
CA GLU A 783 -27.32 9.46 12.81
C GLU A 783 -27.37 10.21 11.46
N ARG A 784 -26.21 10.50 10.86
CA ARG A 784 -26.13 11.13 9.54
C ARG A 784 -25.87 10.11 8.43
N GLY A 785 -25.60 8.84 8.75
CA GLY A 785 -25.30 7.78 7.79
C GLY A 785 -23.81 7.60 7.49
N CYS A 786 -22.92 8.24 8.26
CA CYS A 786 -21.49 8.06 8.13
C CYS A 786 -21.03 6.81 8.89
N LEU A 787 -20.19 6.00 8.26
CA LEU A 787 -19.44 4.94 8.92
C LEU A 787 -18.10 5.51 9.39
N ALA A 788 -17.90 5.55 10.70
CA ALA A 788 -16.69 6.05 11.35
C ALA A 788 -16.12 4.99 12.31
N ASN A 789 -15.99 3.75 11.85
CA ASN A 789 -15.59 2.61 12.68
C ASN A 789 -14.19 2.11 12.32
N GLY A 790 -13.22 2.43 13.17
CA GLY A 790 -11.90 1.82 13.14
C GLY A 790 -10.84 2.68 12.48
N TYR A 791 -11.02 3.10 11.22
CA TYR A 791 -9.89 3.60 10.43
C TYR A 791 -10.10 4.94 9.72
N THR A 792 -10.98 5.03 8.70
CA THR A 792 -11.23 6.29 7.96
C THR A 792 -12.66 6.42 7.47
N LEU A 793 -13.16 7.64 7.30
CA LEU A 793 -14.52 7.89 6.79
C LEU A 793 -14.80 7.30 5.39
N MET A 794 -13.75 7.00 4.62
CA MET A 794 -13.85 6.42 3.28
C MET A 794 -14.57 5.06 3.30
N GLY A 795 -14.48 4.33 4.42
CA GLY A 795 -15.20 3.08 4.63
C GLY A 795 -16.70 3.18 4.35
N THR A 796 -17.32 4.36 4.49
CA THR A 796 -18.72 4.60 4.09
C THR A 796 -18.97 4.30 2.62
N GLY A 797 -18.10 4.78 1.73
CA GLY A 797 -18.22 4.57 0.28
C GLY A 797 -17.95 3.12 -0.10
N GLN A 798 -16.90 2.52 0.47
CA GLN A 798 -16.54 1.13 0.20
C GLN A 798 -17.58 0.14 0.72
N ASN A 799 -18.16 0.37 1.90
CA ASN A 799 -19.23 -0.47 2.44
C ASN A 799 -20.48 -0.45 1.56
N LEU A 800 -20.88 0.71 1.04
CA LEU A 800 -21.97 0.80 0.05
C LEU A 800 -21.65 0.07 -1.25
N TRP A 801 -20.38 0.09 -1.68
CA TRP A 801 -19.94 -0.63 -2.87
C TRP A 801 -20.03 -2.15 -2.67
N THR A 802 -19.50 -2.67 -1.57
CA THR A 802 -19.60 -4.09 -1.17
C THR A 802 -21.05 -4.55 -1.05
N LEU A 803 -21.92 -3.71 -0.49
CA LEU A 803 -23.35 -3.96 -0.42
C LEU A 803 -23.99 -4.07 -1.82
N GLY A 804 -23.52 -3.27 -2.78
CA GLY A 804 -23.93 -3.33 -4.18
C GLY A 804 -23.62 -4.67 -4.82
N GLU A 805 -22.41 -5.17 -4.58
CA GLU A 805 -21.97 -6.49 -5.05
C GLU A 805 -22.82 -7.60 -4.41
N HIS A 806 -23.06 -7.53 -3.10
CA HIS A 806 -23.93 -8.49 -2.41
C HIS A 806 -25.35 -8.52 -2.97
N GLY A 807 -25.99 -7.35 -3.13
CA GLY A 807 -27.33 -7.28 -3.70
C GLY A 807 -27.40 -7.71 -5.17
N ALA A 808 -26.29 -7.68 -5.91
CA ALA A 808 -26.20 -8.22 -7.26
C ALA A 808 -26.09 -9.75 -7.29
N LEU A 809 -25.48 -10.36 -6.28
CA LEU A 809 -25.34 -11.81 -6.14
C LEU A 809 -26.63 -12.48 -5.63
N THR A 810 -27.21 -11.93 -4.55
CA THR A 810 -28.30 -12.61 -3.81
C THR A 810 -29.71 -12.24 -4.24
N GLU A 811 -29.93 -10.99 -4.69
CA GLU A 811 -31.26 -10.44 -5.00
C GLU A 811 -32.30 -10.56 -3.86
N ASP A 812 -31.84 -10.56 -2.59
CA ASP A 812 -32.73 -10.58 -1.41
C ASP A 812 -33.47 -9.23 -1.26
N ARG A 813 -34.59 -9.09 -1.98
CA ARG A 813 -35.43 -7.89 -1.95
C ARG A 813 -36.11 -7.67 -0.59
N GLU A 814 -36.33 -8.72 0.20
CA GLU A 814 -36.96 -8.58 1.52
C GLU A 814 -35.99 -7.94 2.50
N TRP A 815 -34.77 -8.49 2.60
CA TRP A 815 -33.71 -7.92 3.41
C TRP A 815 -33.36 -6.50 2.96
N LEU A 816 -33.25 -6.27 1.64
CA LEU A 816 -32.94 -4.95 1.10
C LEU A 816 -33.97 -3.89 1.50
N ARG A 817 -35.26 -4.23 1.57
CA ARG A 817 -36.29 -3.31 2.09
C ARG A 817 -36.09 -2.98 3.57
N LYS A 818 -35.60 -3.92 4.39
CA LYS A 818 -35.32 -3.71 5.82
C LYS A 818 -34.17 -2.73 6.05
N VAL A 819 -33.15 -2.75 5.18
CA VAL A 819 -31.95 -1.91 5.32
C VAL A 819 -31.95 -0.65 4.44
N ALA A 820 -32.96 -0.47 3.58
CA ALA A 820 -33.03 0.61 2.58
C ALA A 820 -32.81 2.02 3.17
N SER A 821 -33.37 2.31 4.35
CA SER A 821 -33.22 3.61 5.00
C SER A 821 -31.77 3.91 5.36
N ARG A 822 -31.00 2.92 5.83
CA ARG A 822 -29.58 3.06 6.14
C ARG A 822 -28.74 3.33 4.89
N ILE A 823 -29.06 2.65 3.78
CA ILE A 823 -28.42 2.86 2.47
C ILE A 823 -28.65 4.29 1.97
N GLU A 824 -29.90 4.75 2.01
CA GLU A 824 -30.26 6.11 1.59
C GLU A 824 -29.53 7.14 2.46
N GLN A 825 -29.51 6.94 3.78
CA GLN A 825 -28.85 7.83 4.73
C GLN A 825 -27.36 8.00 4.42
N ALA A 826 -26.63 6.91 4.18
CA ALA A 826 -25.22 6.96 3.79
C ALA A 826 -25.01 7.63 2.41
N CYS A 827 -25.90 7.36 1.45
CA CYS A 827 -25.86 8.05 0.15
C CYS A 827 -26.05 9.57 0.31
N ARG A 828 -27.01 9.99 1.15
CA ARG A 828 -27.27 11.41 1.44
C ARG A 828 -26.11 12.06 2.18
N TRP A 829 -25.44 11.33 3.07
CA TRP A 829 -24.22 11.80 3.73
C TRP A 829 -23.13 12.16 2.71
N ILE A 830 -22.85 11.26 1.74
CA ILE A 830 -21.87 11.53 0.67
C ILE A 830 -22.25 12.80 -0.11
N LEU A 831 -23.55 12.99 -0.43
CA LEU A 831 -24.01 14.21 -1.10
C LEU A 831 -23.81 15.46 -0.26
N ALA A 832 -24.06 15.40 1.05
CA ALA A 832 -23.83 16.51 1.96
C ALA A 832 -22.34 16.87 2.05
N GLN A 833 -21.44 15.89 2.05
CA GLN A 833 -20.00 16.15 1.99
C GLN A 833 -19.61 16.87 0.70
N ARG A 834 -20.12 16.41 -0.46
CA ARG A 834 -19.85 17.04 -1.75
C ARG A 834 -20.31 18.49 -1.84
N GLU A 835 -21.38 18.86 -1.14
CA GLU A 835 -21.87 20.23 -1.13
C GLU A 835 -20.87 21.20 -0.48
N LYS A 836 -20.09 20.74 0.50
CA LYS A 836 -19.07 21.55 1.19
C LYS A 836 -17.99 22.09 0.23
N THR A 837 -17.71 21.39 -0.88
CA THR A 837 -16.69 21.80 -1.85
C THR A 837 -17.25 22.56 -3.05
N ARG A 838 -18.57 22.74 -3.16
CA ARG A 838 -19.19 23.48 -4.30
C ARG A 838 -18.91 24.98 -4.31
N GLY A 839 -18.24 25.52 -3.28
CA GLY A 839 -18.01 26.94 -3.00
C GLY A 839 -17.57 27.83 -4.18
N PRO A 840 -16.31 28.31 -4.26
CA PRO A 840 -15.90 29.27 -5.29
C PRO A 840 -16.01 28.70 -6.71
N SER A 841 -16.60 29.46 -7.63
CA SER A 841 -16.75 29.02 -9.02
C SER A 841 -15.38 28.78 -9.69
N GLY A 842 -15.19 27.63 -10.34
CA GLY A 842 -14.03 27.36 -11.19
C GLY A 842 -12.87 26.61 -10.55
N VAL A 843 -12.98 26.20 -9.27
CA VAL A 843 -11.97 25.35 -8.62
C VAL A 843 -12.09 23.89 -9.08
N PRO A 844 -10.97 23.14 -9.23
CA PRO A 844 -11.01 21.75 -9.71
C PRO A 844 -11.77 20.81 -8.77
N GLU A 845 -11.71 21.02 -7.45
CA GLU A 845 -12.34 20.21 -6.39
C GLU A 845 -13.86 20.37 -6.28
N ALA A 846 -14.49 21.27 -7.05
CA ALA A 846 -15.91 21.58 -6.89
C ALA A 846 -16.82 20.33 -7.02
N GLY A 847 -17.54 19.96 -5.96
CA GLY A 847 -18.41 18.78 -5.96
C GLY A 847 -17.70 17.46 -5.65
N MET A 848 -16.44 17.50 -5.22
CA MET A 848 -15.73 16.36 -4.60
C MET A 848 -16.07 16.25 -3.11
N VAL A 849 -15.87 15.08 -2.49
CA VAL A 849 -15.84 15.00 -1.02
C VAL A 849 -14.63 15.79 -0.50
N PRO A 850 -14.70 16.51 0.65
CA PRO A 850 -13.58 17.29 1.17
C PRO A 850 -12.29 16.48 1.35
N PRO A 851 -11.15 17.15 1.57
CA PRO A 851 -9.91 16.48 1.91
C PRO A 851 -10.10 15.60 3.16
N GLY A 852 -9.35 14.52 3.24
CA GLY A 852 -9.37 13.65 4.41
C GLY A 852 -8.07 12.87 4.53
N VAL A 853 -7.96 12.11 5.61
CA VAL A 853 -6.86 11.15 5.81
C VAL A 853 -7.20 9.84 5.09
N LEU A 854 -6.18 9.20 4.53
CA LEU A 854 -6.27 7.90 3.90
C LEU A 854 -5.17 6.98 4.46
N ALA A 855 -5.55 5.74 4.77
CA ALA A 855 -4.64 4.72 5.30
C ALA A 855 -3.82 5.21 6.53
N ASP A 856 -2.57 4.75 6.66
CA ASP A 856 -1.66 5.07 7.76
C ASP A 856 -0.98 6.43 7.61
N TRP A 857 -1.47 7.30 6.72
CA TRP A 857 -0.84 8.59 6.46
C TRP A 857 -1.74 9.75 6.86
N GLU A 858 -1.48 10.37 8.01
CA GLU A 858 -2.27 11.46 8.62
C GLU A 858 -2.17 12.82 7.87
N ARG A 859 -2.24 12.77 6.55
CA ARG A 859 -2.17 13.89 5.63
C ARG A 859 -3.51 14.10 4.95
N TYR A 860 -4.08 15.29 5.09
CA TYR A 860 -5.26 15.69 4.33
C TYR A 860 -4.93 15.92 2.86
N ALA A 861 -5.62 15.19 1.98
CA ALA A 861 -5.63 15.46 0.56
C ALA A 861 -6.96 15.03 -0.08
N TYR A 862 -7.19 15.50 -1.31
CA TYR A 862 -8.22 14.95 -2.18
C TYR A 862 -7.67 13.71 -2.90
N TYR A 863 -7.63 12.58 -2.20
CA TYR A 863 -7.14 11.30 -2.77
C TYR A 863 -8.12 10.74 -3.80
N PHE A 864 -7.65 10.47 -5.02
CA PHE A 864 -8.51 9.93 -6.07
C PHE A 864 -9.07 8.54 -5.72
N TYR A 865 -8.31 7.74 -4.97
CA TYR A 865 -8.74 6.48 -4.38
C TYR A 865 -10.04 6.63 -3.57
N ALA A 866 -10.03 7.49 -2.55
CA ALA A 866 -11.19 7.70 -1.68
C ALA A 866 -12.40 8.25 -2.44
N GLN A 867 -12.16 9.19 -3.36
CA GLN A 867 -13.20 9.80 -4.20
C GLN A 867 -13.86 8.75 -5.10
N GLY A 868 -13.05 7.84 -5.66
CA GLY A 868 -13.53 6.68 -6.43
C GLY A 868 -14.51 5.83 -5.62
N TYR A 869 -14.14 5.43 -4.41
CA TYR A 869 -15.00 4.58 -3.56
C TYR A 869 -16.28 5.29 -3.13
N TYR A 870 -16.23 6.58 -2.79
CA TYR A 870 -17.46 7.34 -2.52
C TYR A 870 -18.38 7.38 -3.74
N CYS A 871 -17.83 7.57 -4.95
CA CYS A 871 -18.63 7.59 -6.18
C CYS A 871 -19.19 6.20 -6.52
N ALA A 872 -18.38 5.14 -6.39
CA ALA A 872 -18.79 3.77 -6.65
C ALA A 872 -19.84 3.29 -5.65
N GLY A 873 -19.67 3.61 -4.36
CA GLY A 873 -20.64 3.36 -3.30
C GLY A 873 -21.95 4.09 -3.51
N LEU A 874 -21.91 5.39 -3.86
CA LEU A 874 -23.11 6.16 -4.17
C LEU A 874 -23.86 5.56 -5.37
N ARG A 875 -23.16 5.12 -6.42
CA ARG A 875 -23.74 4.40 -7.56
C ARG A 875 -24.38 3.08 -7.09
N ALA A 876 -23.66 2.27 -6.33
CA ALA A 876 -24.12 0.98 -5.82
C ALA A 876 -25.39 1.13 -4.96
N GLY A 877 -25.39 2.05 -3.98
CA GLY A 877 -26.55 2.34 -3.14
C GLY A 877 -27.77 2.78 -3.97
N ALA A 878 -27.57 3.63 -4.98
CA ALA A 878 -28.64 4.06 -5.87
C ALA A 878 -29.22 2.90 -6.70
N GLU A 879 -28.37 1.99 -7.19
CA GLU A 879 -28.79 0.79 -7.93
C GLU A 879 -29.56 -0.20 -7.06
N LEU A 880 -29.13 -0.41 -5.81
CA LEU A 880 -29.85 -1.24 -4.84
C LEU A 880 -31.24 -0.67 -4.54
N LEU A 881 -31.32 0.62 -4.20
CA LEU A 881 -32.59 1.30 -3.93
C LEU A 881 -33.53 1.23 -5.14
N ALA A 882 -33.00 1.26 -6.37
CA ALA A 882 -33.81 1.08 -7.56
C ALA A 882 -34.41 -0.33 -7.70
N ARG A 883 -33.75 -1.38 -7.21
CA ARG A 883 -34.26 -2.77 -7.27
C ARG A 883 -35.51 -2.97 -6.41
N ILE A 884 -35.79 -2.08 -5.46
CA ILE A 884 -37.00 -2.10 -4.62
C ILE A 884 -37.91 -0.90 -4.90
N ASP A 885 -37.71 -0.23 -6.04
CA ASP A 885 -38.53 0.89 -6.50
C ASP A 885 -38.56 2.08 -5.51
N HIS A 886 -37.46 2.28 -4.77
CA HIS A 886 -37.35 3.35 -3.78
C HIS A 886 -37.28 4.74 -4.43
N PRO A 887 -38.05 5.75 -3.95
CA PRO A 887 -38.19 7.05 -4.64
C PRO A 887 -36.88 7.84 -4.77
N ALA A 888 -35.93 7.67 -3.85
CA ALA A 888 -34.64 8.36 -3.90
C ALA A 888 -33.71 7.89 -5.04
N ALA A 889 -33.93 6.70 -5.59
CA ALA A 889 -32.97 6.02 -6.46
C ALA A 889 -32.61 6.83 -7.73
N ALA A 890 -33.60 7.45 -8.38
CA ALA A 890 -33.38 8.20 -9.61
C ALA A 890 -32.50 9.46 -9.40
N ALA A 891 -32.72 10.18 -8.30
CA ALA A 891 -31.92 11.35 -7.93
C ALA A 891 -30.48 10.94 -7.57
N LEU A 892 -30.32 9.87 -6.79
CA LEU A 892 -29.00 9.36 -6.42
C LEU A 892 -28.21 8.85 -7.63
N ARG A 893 -28.85 8.16 -8.58
CA ARG A 893 -28.21 7.75 -9.86
C ARG A 893 -27.69 8.94 -10.64
N ARG A 894 -28.47 10.03 -10.71
CA ARG A 894 -28.01 11.28 -11.36
C ARG A 894 -26.81 11.85 -10.62
N ALA A 895 -26.91 11.98 -9.30
CA ALA A 895 -25.85 12.52 -8.47
C ALA A 895 -24.53 11.72 -8.55
N ALA A 896 -24.59 10.39 -8.68
CA ALA A 896 -23.44 9.53 -8.91
C ALA A 896 -22.78 9.77 -10.27
N ARG A 897 -23.59 9.95 -11.34
CA ARG A 897 -23.06 10.33 -12.66
C ARG A 897 -22.37 11.68 -12.64
N ASP A 898 -22.99 12.67 -11.98
CA ASP A 898 -22.42 14.01 -11.83
C ASP A 898 -21.10 13.95 -11.05
N TYR A 899 -21.05 13.16 -9.97
CA TYR A 899 -19.85 12.98 -9.17
C TYR A 899 -18.69 12.37 -9.98
N ARG A 900 -18.97 11.36 -10.80
CA ARG A 900 -17.96 10.80 -11.72
C ARG A 900 -17.38 11.88 -12.64
N GLN A 901 -18.19 12.81 -13.13
CA GLN A 901 -17.70 13.92 -13.97
C GLN A 901 -16.87 14.92 -13.17
N ASP A 902 -17.25 15.22 -11.92
CA ASP A 902 -16.48 16.07 -11.02
C ASP A 902 -15.08 15.48 -10.75
N ILE A 903 -14.99 14.18 -10.48
CA ILE A 903 -13.72 13.46 -10.29
C ILE A 903 -12.87 13.50 -11.56
N LEU A 904 -13.45 13.20 -12.72
CA LEU A 904 -12.72 13.25 -13.99
C LEU A 904 -12.21 14.65 -14.31
N ARG A 905 -12.98 15.70 -14.03
CA ARG A 905 -12.54 17.08 -14.20
C ARG A 905 -11.32 17.38 -13.33
N ALA A 906 -11.37 17.04 -12.04
CA ALA A 906 -10.25 17.24 -11.11
C ALA A 906 -9.02 16.42 -11.53
N TYR A 907 -9.21 15.15 -11.89
CA TYR A 907 -8.16 14.24 -12.36
C TYR A 907 -7.45 14.81 -13.60
N ARG A 908 -8.20 15.21 -14.63
CA ARG A 908 -7.62 15.80 -15.87
C ARG A 908 -6.97 17.14 -15.63
N TRP A 909 -7.52 17.96 -14.73
CA TRP A 909 -6.93 19.24 -14.36
C TRP A 909 -5.55 19.04 -13.73
N ASN A 910 -5.39 18.03 -12.86
CA ASN A 910 -4.13 17.72 -12.21
C ASN A 910 -3.14 17.03 -13.18
N GLN A 911 -3.58 15.99 -13.90
CA GLN A 911 -2.77 15.28 -14.89
C GLN A 911 -2.17 16.23 -15.94
N ALA A 912 -2.95 17.20 -16.44
CA ALA A 912 -2.47 18.17 -17.42
C ALA A 912 -1.35 19.09 -16.91
N ARG A 913 -1.11 19.14 -15.60
CA ARG A 913 -0.10 19.98 -14.93
C ARG A 913 1.12 19.20 -14.47
N MET A 914 1.03 17.87 -14.44
CA MET A 914 2.13 16.97 -14.12
C MET A 914 3.05 16.78 -15.34
N PRO A 915 4.37 16.63 -15.12
CA PRO A 915 5.26 16.05 -16.12
C PRO A 915 4.81 14.66 -16.55
N VAL A 916 5.07 14.32 -17.81
CA VAL A 916 4.95 12.97 -18.34
C VAL A 916 5.92 12.01 -17.64
N LEU A 917 5.59 10.73 -17.68
CA LEU A 917 6.35 9.65 -17.05
C LEU A 917 7.06 8.79 -18.11
N PRO A 918 8.31 8.36 -17.88
CA PRO A 918 9.05 7.55 -18.84
C PRO A 918 8.59 6.08 -18.82
N LEU A 919 8.68 5.42 -19.97
CA LEU A 919 8.49 3.98 -20.13
C LEU A 919 9.77 3.29 -20.65
N ALA A 920 9.90 2.00 -20.40
CA ALA A 920 11.05 1.20 -20.78
C ALA A 920 11.22 1.06 -22.32
N ASP A 921 10.16 1.31 -23.09
CA ASP A 921 10.23 1.36 -24.55
C ASP A 921 10.86 2.66 -25.11
N GLY A 922 11.24 3.60 -24.24
CA GLY A 922 11.81 4.89 -24.63
C GLY A 922 10.76 5.95 -24.99
N THR A 923 9.47 5.68 -24.76
CA THR A 923 8.40 6.69 -24.87
C THR A 923 8.02 7.24 -23.50
N TRP A 924 7.18 8.28 -23.52
CA TRP A 924 6.67 8.92 -22.32
C TRP A 924 5.14 9.02 -22.37
N VAL A 925 4.49 8.90 -21.21
CA VAL A 925 3.03 8.90 -21.08
C VAL A 925 2.55 9.96 -20.10
N PRO A 926 1.33 10.52 -20.26
CA PRO A 926 0.72 11.35 -19.23
C PRO A 926 0.73 10.65 -17.87
N ALA A 927 1.11 11.38 -16.82
CA ALA A 927 1.13 10.84 -15.48
C ALA A 927 -0.27 10.48 -14.97
N TYR A 928 -0.35 9.62 -13.96
CA TYR A 928 -1.59 9.36 -13.24
C TYR A 928 -1.45 9.89 -11.80
N PRO A 929 -2.18 10.96 -11.43
CA PRO A 929 -2.05 11.56 -10.10
C PRO A 929 -2.72 10.72 -9.02
N SER A 930 -2.09 10.63 -7.85
CA SER A 930 -2.66 10.00 -6.65
C SER A 930 -3.63 10.93 -5.90
N SER A 931 -3.35 12.24 -5.92
CA SER A 931 -4.19 13.27 -5.29
C SER A 931 -4.22 14.58 -6.10
N LEU A 932 -5.22 15.41 -5.84
CA LEU A 932 -5.30 16.77 -6.39
C LEU A 932 -4.26 17.70 -5.74
N TYR A 933 -3.72 18.64 -6.52
CA TYR A 933 -2.68 19.61 -6.13
C TYR A 933 -1.28 19.03 -5.90
N CYS A 934 -1.06 17.75 -6.23
CA CYS A 934 0.26 17.15 -6.33
C CYS A 934 0.68 17.07 -7.81
N PHE A 935 1.63 17.89 -8.26
CA PHE A 935 2.03 17.94 -9.68
C PHE A 935 3.21 17.03 -10.02
N GLY A 936 3.28 15.85 -9.40
CA GLY A 936 4.29 14.81 -9.59
C GLY A 936 3.93 13.54 -8.82
N GLN A 937 4.85 12.60 -8.66
CA GLN A 937 4.59 11.44 -7.80
C GLN A 937 4.55 11.91 -6.35
N THR A 938 3.70 11.31 -5.52
CA THR A 938 3.60 11.68 -4.10
C THR A 938 4.93 11.49 -3.40
N ARG A 939 5.64 10.39 -3.68
CA ARG A 939 6.95 10.13 -3.09
C ARG A 939 8.00 11.22 -3.32
N ASP A 940 7.93 11.88 -4.48
CA ASP A 940 8.89 12.91 -4.91
C ASP A 940 8.87 14.15 -4.01
N PHE A 941 7.76 14.38 -3.30
CA PHE A 941 7.57 15.58 -2.47
C PHE A 941 7.60 15.32 -0.97
N TYR A 942 7.37 14.08 -0.56
CA TYR A 942 7.13 13.75 0.84
C TYR A 942 8.06 12.65 1.38
N GLY A 943 8.67 11.83 0.52
CA GLY A 943 9.54 10.72 0.93
C GLY A 943 8.82 9.65 1.76
N GLY A 944 9.56 8.60 2.14
CA GLY A 944 9.07 7.54 3.04
C GLY A 944 8.12 6.52 2.40
N VAL A 945 7.97 5.39 3.08
CA VAL A 945 7.18 4.22 2.65
C VAL A 945 5.70 4.58 2.40
N SER A 946 5.12 5.43 3.24
CA SER A 946 3.71 5.85 3.12
C SER A 946 3.40 6.55 1.80
N SER A 947 4.27 7.44 1.33
CA SER A 947 4.03 8.20 0.09
C SER A 947 4.09 7.30 -1.14
N ILE A 948 4.93 6.26 -1.12
CA ILE A 948 5.01 5.24 -2.17
C ILE A 948 3.73 4.40 -2.20
N GLY A 949 3.24 3.95 -1.04
CA GLY A 949 1.97 3.24 -0.94
C GLY A 949 0.81 4.01 -1.58
N HIS A 950 0.82 5.34 -1.49
CA HIS A 950 -0.21 6.19 -2.12
C HIS A 950 -0.09 6.32 -3.64
N ASP A 951 1.10 6.11 -4.22
CA ASP A 951 1.29 6.12 -5.67
C ASP A 951 1.00 4.76 -6.32
N VAL A 952 1.05 3.67 -5.54
CA VAL A 952 0.95 2.29 -6.05
C VAL A 952 -0.29 1.56 -5.52
N GLU A 953 -0.44 1.50 -4.20
CA GLU A 953 -1.38 0.61 -3.52
C GLU A 953 -2.74 1.28 -3.32
N VAL A 954 -2.76 2.54 -2.88
CA VAL A 954 -3.98 3.34 -2.68
C VAL A 954 -4.02 4.57 -3.61
N GLY A 955 -3.55 4.37 -4.85
CA GLY A 955 -3.46 5.40 -5.89
C GLY A 955 -4.66 5.44 -6.86
N ALA A 956 -4.50 6.20 -7.95
CA ALA A 956 -5.55 6.35 -8.97
C ALA A 956 -5.77 5.13 -9.87
N ASN A 957 -4.93 4.09 -9.79
CA ASN A 957 -5.17 2.80 -10.43
C ASN A 957 -6.55 2.21 -10.07
N HIS A 958 -7.02 2.43 -8.84
CA HIS A 958 -8.35 2.01 -8.38
C HIS A 958 -9.50 2.64 -9.16
N LEU A 959 -9.30 3.81 -9.80
CA LEU A 959 -10.33 4.40 -10.65
C LEU A 959 -10.71 3.50 -11.84
N LEU A 960 -9.82 2.61 -12.29
CA LEU A 960 -10.08 1.66 -13.37
C LEU A 960 -11.06 0.56 -12.94
N GLU A 961 -10.82 -0.03 -11.76
CA GLU A 961 -11.64 -1.10 -11.19
C GLU A 961 -13.03 -0.59 -10.79
N LEU A 962 -13.09 0.61 -10.20
CA LEU A 962 -14.34 1.25 -9.79
C LEU A 962 -15.18 1.79 -10.97
N GLY A 963 -14.68 1.68 -12.21
CA GLY A 963 -15.36 2.13 -13.43
C GLY A 963 -15.49 3.66 -13.54
N ILE A 964 -14.56 4.40 -12.92
CA ILE A 964 -14.41 5.85 -13.11
C ILE A 964 -13.59 6.11 -14.36
N LEU A 965 -12.46 5.43 -14.53
CA LEU A 965 -11.71 5.33 -15.78
C LEU A 965 -12.05 4.01 -16.49
N ASP A 966 -11.94 3.99 -17.82
CA ASP A 966 -12.11 2.76 -18.59
C ASP A 966 -10.79 1.97 -18.56
N PRO A 967 -10.77 0.72 -18.03
CA PRO A 967 -9.56 -0.10 -17.94
C PRO A 967 -8.91 -0.38 -19.31
N THR A 968 -9.68 -0.34 -20.40
CA THR A 968 -9.19 -0.59 -21.78
C THR A 968 -8.81 0.69 -22.54
N SER A 969 -8.96 1.85 -21.89
CA SER A 969 -8.57 3.14 -22.47
C SER A 969 -7.06 3.37 -22.37
N ARG A 970 -6.62 4.48 -22.99
CA ARG A 970 -5.23 4.94 -22.89
C ARG A 970 -4.77 5.15 -21.45
N ASP A 971 -5.63 5.60 -20.53
CA ASP A 971 -5.26 5.73 -19.12
C ASP A 971 -4.94 4.37 -18.49
N GLY A 972 -5.73 3.35 -18.83
CA GLY A 972 -5.44 1.97 -18.44
C GLY A 972 -4.09 1.51 -18.97
N ASP A 973 -3.75 1.82 -20.22
CA ASP A 973 -2.44 1.51 -20.79
C ASP A 973 -1.30 2.28 -20.10
N TRP A 974 -1.48 3.57 -19.83
CA TRP A 974 -0.46 4.40 -19.17
C TRP A 974 -0.17 3.92 -17.76
N ILE A 975 -1.22 3.70 -16.96
CA ILE A 975 -1.10 3.23 -15.58
C ILE A 975 -0.45 1.85 -15.55
N THR A 976 -0.96 0.89 -16.32
CA THR A 976 -0.48 -0.51 -16.25
C THR A 976 0.96 -0.67 -16.75
N ASN A 977 1.35 0.03 -17.83
CA ASN A 977 2.74 -0.01 -18.30
C ASN A 977 3.68 0.67 -17.31
N TYR A 978 3.31 1.82 -16.74
CA TYR A 978 4.17 2.51 -15.79
C TYR A 978 4.36 1.72 -14.48
N MET A 979 3.29 1.10 -13.97
CA MET A 979 3.38 0.24 -12.79
C MET A 979 4.35 -0.94 -13.00
N GLU A 980 4.34 -1.54 -14.17
CA GLU A 980 5.23 -2.67 -14.49
C GLU A 980 6.66 -2.25 -14.79
N ASP A 981 6.84 -1.13 -15.50
CA ASP A 981 8.16 -0.63 -15.87
C ASP A 981 8.90 -0.01 -14.67
N VAL A 982 8.17 0.56 -13.71
CA VAL A 982 8.75 1.33 -12.60
C VAL A 982 8.41 0.73 -11.24
N TRP A 983 7.13 0.68 -10.86
CA TRP A 983 6.78 0.35 -9.46
C TRP A 983 7.08 -1.10 -9.09
N PHE A 984 6.83 -2.05 -9.98
CA PHE A 984 7.07 -3.47 -9.70
C PHE A 984 8.49 -3.93 -10.02
N TYR A 985 9.33 -3.07 -10.63
CA TYR A 985 10.65 -3.44 -11.14
C TYR A 985 11.81 -2.63 -10.53
N LEU A 986 11.63 -1.36 -10.14
CA LEU A 986 12.75 -0.42 -9.93
C LEU A 986 12.91 0.17 -8.53
N HIS A 987 12.08 -0.16 -7.53
CA HIS A 987 12.18 0.52 -6.23
C HIS A 987 13.05 -0.22 -5.19
N PRO A 988 14.26 0.27 -4.85
CA PRO A 988 15.14 -0.34 -3.86
C PRO A 988 14.69 -0.13 -2.40
N GLY A 989 13.83 0.87 -2.11
CA GLY A 989 13.44 1.23 -0.74
C GLY A 989 12.31 0.38 -0.11
N LEU A 990 11.79 -0.61 -0.83
CA LEU A 990 10.77 -1.55 -0.35
C LEU A 990 11.14 -3.01 -0.64
N ALA A 991 12.18 -3.24 -1.44
CA ALA A 991 12.54 -4.57 -1.89
C ALA A 991 13.55 -5.18 -0.92
N SER A 992 13.14 -6.22 -0.19
CA SER A 992 14.09 -7.16 0.38
C SER A 992 14.70 -8.12 -0.66
N TYR A 993 14.45 -7.89 -1.95
CA TYR A 993 15.10 -8.60 -3.04
C TYR A 993 16.24 -7.74 -3.61
N PRO A 994 17.47 -8.28 -3.73
CA PRO A 994 18.58 -7.56 -4.33
C PRO A 994 18.24 -7.08 -5.75
N ARG A 995 18.60 -5.84 -6.07
CA ARG A 995 18.35 -5.24 -7.39
C ARG A 995 18.91 -6.10 -8.53
N GLU A 996 20.08 -6.70 -8.32
CA GLU A 996 20.75 -7.57 -9.29
C GLU A 996 19.89 -8.81 -9.59
N ALA A 997 19.37 -9.48 -8.56
CA ALA A 997 18.48 -10.63 -8.72
C ALA A 997 17.18 -10.26 -9.46
N MET A 998 16.63 -9.07 -9.18
CA MET A 998 15.47 -8.55 -9.90
C MET A 998 15.77 -8.22 -11.37
N GLN A 999 16.97 -7.76 -11.69
CA GLN A 999 17.39 -7.50 -13.08
C GLN A 999 17.59 -8.82 -13.85
N GLU A 1000 18.16 -9.83 -13.21
CA GLU A 1000 18.38 -11.16 -13.78
C GLU A 1000 17.05 -11.90 -14.03
N ASP A 1001 16.14 -11.92 -13.04
CA ASP A 1001 14.80 -12.52 -13.16
C ASP A 1001 13.66 -11.50 -12.96
N TRP A 1002 13.63 -10.50 -13.83
CA TRP A 1002 12.58 -9.48 -13.90
C TRP A 1002 11.16 -10.08 -14.06
N PHE A 1003 11.06 -11.27 -14.64
CA PHE A 1003 9.77 -11.93 -14.86
C PHE A 1003 9.20 -12.48 -13.55
N THR A 1004 10.01 -13.15 -12.72
CA THR A 1004 9.52 -13.71 -11.46
C THR A 1004 9.44 -12.68 -10.34
N TYR A 1005 10.38 -11.73 -10.28
CA TYR A 1005 10.38 -10.71 -9.21
C TYR A 1005 9.41 -9.55 -9.45
N GLY A 1006 8.92 -9.34 -10.67
CA GLY A 1006 7.99 -8.26 -10.99
C GLY A 1006 6.52 -8.68 -11.07
N GLY A 1007 5.66 -7.72 -11.43
CA GLY A 1007 4.21 -7.94 -11.60
C GLY A 1007 3.37 -7.72 -10.35
N PHE A 1008 3.95 -7.31 -9.21
CA PHE A 1008 3.23 -7.05 -7.96
C PHE A 1008 3.93 -6.01 -7.09
N SER A 1009 3.16 -5.28 -6.27
CA SER A 1009 3.68 -4.30 -5.31
C SER A 1009 4.53 -4.99 -4.23
N LYS A 1010 5.48 -4.26 -3.66
CA LYS A 1010 6.42 -4.75 -2.64
C LYS A 1010 6.18 -4.11 -1.27
N LEU A 1011 4.95 -3.73 -0.95
CA LEU A 1011 4.57 -3.22 0.38
C LEU A 1011 3.45 -4.08 1.00
N GLN A 1012 2.21 -3.90 0.55
CA GLN A 1012 1.05 -4.75 0.83
C GLN A 1012 0.35 -5.12 -0.49
N PRO A 1013 0.82 -6.19 -1.16
CA PRO A 1013 0.54 -6.46 -2.56
C PRO A 1013 -0.95 -6.45 -2.96
N TYR A 1014 -1.86 -6.97 -2.12
CA TYR A 1014 -3.26 -7.08 -2.50
C TYR A 1014 -4.04 -5.75 -2.43
N TYR A 1015 -3.53 -4.71 -1.75
CA TYR A 1015 -4.15 -3.37 -1.84
C TYR A 1015 -4.15 -2.79 -3.25
N THR A 1016 -3.19 -3.18 -4.09
CA THR A 1016 -3.00 -2.60 -5.43
C THR A 1016 -4.17 -2.91 -6.40
N ARG A 1017 -4.93 -3.99 -6.15
CA ARG A 1017 -6.03 -4.46 -7.04
C ARG A 1017 -5.61 -4.59 -8.51
N TYR A 1018 -4.34 -4.92 -8.77
CA TYR A 1018 -3.79 -4.98 -10.12
C TYR A 1018 -4.37 -6.15 -10.93
N ALA A 1019 -4.60 -7.30 -10.29
CA ALA A 1019 -5.24 -8.46 -10.89
C ALA A 1019 -6.59 -8.12 -11.52
N ASP A 1020 -7.41 -7.32 -10.84
CA ASP A 1020 -8.73 -6.87 -11.29
C ASP A 1020 -8.63 -6.03 -12.55
N VAL A 1021 -7.69 -5.09 -12.59
CA VAL A 1021 -7.43 -4.26 -13.77
C VAL A 1021 -7.01 -5.13 -14.96
N LEU A 1022 -6.11 -6.09 -14.75
CA LEU A 1022 -5.71 -7.05 -15.78
C LEU A 1022 -6.88 -7.94 -16.22
N ALA A 1023 -7.73 -8.35 -15.28
CA ALA A 1023 -8.90 -9.17 -15.54
C ALA A 1023 -9.96 -8.44 -16.38
N LEU A 1024 -10.20 -7.16 -16.09
CA LEU A 1024 -11.10 -6.29 -16.87
C LEU A 1024 -10.55 -6.03 -18.28
N ARG A 1025 -9.23 -6.06 -18.46
CA ARG A 1025 -8.54 -5.90 -19.74
C ARG A 1025 -8.36 -7.19 -20.54
N ASP A 1026 -8.74 -8.34 -19.97
CA ASP A 1026 -8.54 -9.67 -20.57
C ASP A 1026 -7.05 -10.05 -20.81
N GLU A 1027 -6.15 -9.58 -19.95
CA GLU A 1027 -4.70 -9.76 -20.06
C GLU A 1027 -4.22 -11.07 -19.38
N VAL A 1028 -4.34 -12.20 -20.07
CA VAL A 1028 -4.13 -13.53 -19.47
C VAL A 1028 -2.74 -13.76 -18.88
N LYS A 1029 -1.67 -13.52 -19.66
CA LYS A 1029 -0.31 -13.78 -19.20
C LYS A 1029 0.13 -12.85 -18.07
N PRO A 1030 -0.11 -11.52 -18.16
CA PRO A 1030 0.11 -10.64 -17.02
C PRO A 1030 -0.68 -11.04 -15.78
N PHE A 1031 -1.96 -11.44 -15.92
CA PHE A 1031 -2.79 -11.88 -14.78
C PHE A 1031 -2.17 -13.09 -14.09
N LEU A 1032 -1.80 -14.12 -14.84
CA LEU A 1032 -1.17 -15.34 -14.31
C LEU A 1032 0.16 -15.04 -13.61
N ARG A 1033 0.97 -14.16 -14.18
CA ARG A 1033 2.22 -13.70 -13.56
C ARG A 1033 1.96 -12.99 -12.24
N HIS A 1034 1.05 -12.02 -12.21
CA HIS A 1034 0.69 -11.32 -10.97
C HIS A 1034 0.18 -12.31 -9.91
N TYR A 1035 -0.80 -13.15 -10.25
CA TYR A 1035 -1.44 -14.07 -9.32
C TYR A 1035 -0.42 -14.99 -8.63
N PHE A 1036 0.46 -15.65 -9.40
CA PHE A 1036 1.47 -16.54 -8.81
C PHE A 1036 2.60 -15.78 -8.10
N ASN A 1037 3.02 -14.63 -8.62
CA ASN A 1037 4.14 -13.90 -8.02
C ASN A 1037 3.75 -13.20 -6.71
N THR A 1038 2.49 -12.79 -6.55
CA THR A 1038 1.98 -12.20 -5.31
C THR A 1038 1.79 -13.24 -4.20
N PHE A 1039 1.46 -14.48 -4.54
CA PHE A 1039 1.07 -15.53 -3.60
C PHE A 1039 2.17 -15.96 -2.61
N PHE A 1040 3.34 -16.35 -3.13
CA PHE A 1040 4.40 -16.98 -2.31
C PHE A 1040 5.12 -16.06 -1.32
N PRO A 1041 5.38 -14.77 -1.61
CA PRO A 1041 6.07 -13.88 -0.67
C PRO A 1041 5.37 -13.69 0.67
N MET A 1042 4.04 -13.90 0.73
CA MET A 1042 3.22 -13.73 1.94
C MET A 1042 2.81 -15.05 2.59
N LEU A 1043 3.02 -16.18 1.91
CA LEU A 1043 2.49 -17.48 2.34
C LEU A 1043 3.29 -18.06 3.52
N SER A 1044 2.57 -18.42 4.58
CA SER A 1044 3.06 -19.30 5.63
C SER A 1044 3.00 -20.77 5.20
N SER A 1045 4.14 -21.45 5.09
CA SER A 1045 4.16 -22.83 4.58
C SER A 1045 3.64 -23.89 5.57
N GLU A 1046 3.63 -23.57 6.88
CA GLU A 1046 3.16 -24.50 7.92
C GLU A 1046 1.69 -24.29 8.29
N THR A 1047 1.21 -23.02 8.27
CA THR A 1047 -0.15 -22.66 8.68
C THR A 1047 -1.08 -22.38 7.50
N LEU A 1048 -0.52 -22.20 6.29
CA LEU A 1048 -1.25 -21.82 5.08
C LEU A 1048 -1.95 -20.45 5.15
N ALA A 1049 -1.60 -19.62 6.13
CA ALA A 1049 -2.09 -18.25 6.27
C ALA A 1049 -1.22 -17.25 5.49
N LEU A 1050 -1.78 -16.08 5.18
CA LEU A 1050 -1.04 -14.98 4.55
C LEU A 1050 -0.70 -13.90 5.58
N TRP A 1051 0.48 -13.30 5.42
CA TRP A 1051 0.94 -12.14 6.19
C TRP A 1051 0.51 -10.82 5.55
N GLU A 1052 0.48 -9.76 6.36
CA GLU A 1052 0.15 -8.40 5.91
C GLU A 1052 1.16 -7.85 4.91
N HIS A 1053 2.44 -7.81 5.27
CA HIS A 1053 3.50 -7.37 4.39
C HIS A 1053 4.38 -8.53 3.94
N PHE A 1054 5.14 -8.30 2.87
CA PHE A 1054 6.22 -9.19 2.46
C PHE A 1054 7.19 -9.44 3.63
N ASN A 1055 7.85 -10.60 3.64
CA ASN A 1055 8.80 -11.00 4.69
C ASN A 1055 8.28 -11.06 6.12
N GLN A 1056 6.97 -11.32 6.27
CA GLN A 1056 6.35 -11.55 7.58
C GLN A 1056 6.50 -10.35 8.52
N ILE A 1057 6.29 -9.16 7.97
CA ILE A 1057 6.19 -7.92 8.74
C ILE A 1057 4.69 -7.59 8.89
N GLY A 1058 4.32 -7.00 10.03
CA GLY A 1058 2.93 -6.66 10.35
C GLY A 1058 2.18 -7.82 10.97
N ALA A 1059 0.88 -7.95 10.68
CA ALA A 1059 0.04 -9.00 11.25
C ALA A 1059 0.15 -10.36 10.53
N TRP A 1060 0.18 -11.43 11.31
CA TRP A 1060 0.01 -12.80 10.83
C TRP A 1060 -1.47 -13.15 10.64
N ASN A 1061 -1.72 -14.06 9.70
CA ASN A 1061 -3.06 -14.37 9.19
C ASN A 1061 -3.88 -13.10 8.92
N LYS A 1062 -3.31 -12.19 8.12
CA LYS A 1062 -3.98 -10.97 7.66
C LYS A 1062 -5.10 -11.38 6.71
N THR A 1063 -6.31 -11.51 7.24
CA THR A 1063 -7.47 -11.99 6.48
C THR A 1063 -7.89 -11.04 5.37
N HIS A 1064 -7.47 -9.77 5.40
CA HIS A 1064 -7.57 -8.87 4.25
C HIS A 1064 -6.82 -9.42 3.01
N GLU A 1065 -5.54 -9.80 3.14
CA GLU A 1065 -4.76 -10.39 2.04
C GLU A 1065 -5.36 -11.74 1.61
N THR A 1066 -5.74 -12.57 2.59
CA THR A 1066 -6.43 -13.84 2.36
C THR A 1066 -7.72 -13.66 1.55
N ALA A 1067 -8.51 -12.63 1.85
CA ALA A 1067 -9.75 -12.35 1.15
C ALA A 1067 -9.51 -11.97 -0.33
N TRP A 1068 -8.50 -11.14 -0.61
CA TRP A 1068 -8.17 -10.79 -1.98
C TRP A 1068 -7.57 -11.94 -2.78
N LEU A 1069 -6.78 -12.82 -2.15
CA LEU A 1069 -6.38 -14.08 -2.80
C LEU A 1069 -7.60 -14.91 -3.24
N LEU A 1070 -8.60 -15.05 -2.37
CA LEU A 1070 -9.82 -15.80 -2.67
C LEU A 1070 -10.63 -15.16 -3.81
N GLU A 1071 -10.77 -13.83 -3.79
CA GLU A 1071 -11.42 -13.07 -4.85
C GLU A 1071 -10.71 -13.23 -6.20
N GLN A 1072 -9.38 -13.07 -6.23
CA GLN A 1072 -8.60 -13.25 -7.46
C GLN A 1072 -8.62 -14.70 -7.96
N THR A 1073 -8.64 -15.68 -7.05
CA THR A 1073 -8.81 -17.09 -7.41
C THR A 1073 -10.18 -17.31 -8.06
N ARG A 1074 -11.23 -16.64 -7.55
CA ARG A 1074 -12.52 -16.62 -8.23
C ARG A 1074 -12.39 -15.98 -9.61
N LEU A 1075 -11.81 -14.79 -9.77
CA LEU A 1075 -11.64 -14.15 -11.08
C LEU A 1075 -10.94 -15.05 -12.09
N MET A 1076 -9.95 -15.83 -11.64
CA MET A 1076 -9.22 -16.77 -12.47
C MET A 1076 -10.11 -17.86 -13.09
N LEU A 1077 -11.15 -18.27 -12.35
CA LEU A 1077 -12.00 -19.42 -12.63
C LEU A 1077 -13.40 -19.05 -13.13
N VAL A 1078 -14.00 -17.99 -12.58
CA VAL A 1078 -15.36 -17.49 -12.84
C VAL A 1078 -15.39 -15.98 -12.66
N MET A 1079 -15.82 -15.23 -13.68
CA MET A 1079 -16.04 -13.79 -13.53
C MET A 1079 -17.18 -13.27 -14.39
N GLU A 1080 -17.71 -12.10 -14.04
CA GLU A 1080 -18.74 -11.41 -14.79
C GLU A 1080 -18.16 -10.19 -15.52
N ARG A 1081 -18.47 -10.07 -16.81
CA ARG A 1081 -18.15 -8.87 -17.62
C ARG A 1081 -19.44 -8.29 -18.16
N GLY A 1082 -19.98 -7.30 -17.45
CA GLY A 1082 -21.29 -6.73 -17.75
C GLY A 1082 -22.39 -7.80 -17.64
N ARG A 1083 -22.95 -8.22 -18.78
CA ARG A 1083 -23.99 -9.28 -18.85
C ARG A 1083 -23.47 -10.64 -19.30
N GLU A 1084 -22.16 -10.80 -19.43
CA GLU A 1084 -21.52 -12.06 -19.81
C GLU A 1084 -20.95 -12.76 -18.59
N LEU A 1085 -21.06 -14.09 -18.55
CA LEU A 1085 -20.44 -14.94 -17.53
C LEU A 1085 -19.27 -15.68 -18.16
N TRP A 1086 -18.07 -15.45 -17.65
CA TRP A 1086 -16.83 -16.02 -18.13
C TRP A 1086 -16.41 -17.19 -17.25
N LEU A 1087 -16.07 -18.33 -17.86
CA LEU A 1087 -15.64 -19.56 -17.22
C LEU A 1087 -14.21 -19.91 -17.66
N ALA A 1088 -13.37 -20.24 -16.69
CA ALA A 1088 -11.94 -20.45 -16.84
C ALA A 1088 -11.19 -19.33 -17.60
N PRO A 1089 -11.52 -18.03 -17.40
CA PRO A 1089 -10.96 -16.94 -18.20
C PRO A 1089 -9.43 -16.84 -18.12
N PHE A 1090 -8.84 -17.25 -17.00
CA PHE A 1090 -7.40 -17.16 -16.75
C PHE A 1090 -6.80 -18.47 -16.27
N VAL A 1091 -7.42 -19.62 -16.57
CA VAL A 1091 -6.78 -20.92 -16.30
C VAL A 1091 -5.49 -21.04 -17.13
N THR A 1092 -4.39 -21.39 -16.45
CA THR A 1092 -3.09 -21.60 -17.10
C THR A 1092 -3.12 -22.81 -18.02
N ASN A 1093 -2.41 -22.74 -19.14
CA ASN A 1093 -2.27 -23.87 -20.05
C ASN A 1093 -1.53 -25.06 -19.40
N ALA A 1094 -0.72 -24.82 -18.36
CA ALA A 1094 -0.04 -25.83 -17.58
C ALA A 1094 -1.00 -26.79 -16.86
N TRP A 1095 -2.22 -26.34 -16.57
CA TRP A 1095 -3.27 -27.13 -15.90
C TRP A 1095 -4.16 -27.91 -16.86
N LEU A 1096 -3.88 -27.81 -18.16
CA LEU A 1096 -4.63 -28.49 -19.21
C LEU A 1096 -3.77 -29.53 -19.94
N LYS A 1097 -2.68 -30.00 -19.33
CA LYS A 1097 -1.91 -31.17 -19.80
C LYS A 1097 -2.80 -32.42 -19.87
N ASP A 1098 -2.42 -33.39 -20.68
CA ASP A 1098 -3.21 -34.62 -20.84
C ASP A 1098 -3.54 -35.26 -19.49
N GLY A 1099 -4.80 -35.67 -19.30
CA GLY A 1099 -5.30 -36.23 -18.04
C GLY A 1099 -5.55 -35.22 -16.91
N SER A 1100 -5.18 -33.95 -17.07
CA SER A 1100 -5.40 -32.92 -16.06
C SER A 1100 -6.89 -32.55 -15.96
N ARG A 1101 -7.29 -32.13 -14.75
CA ARG A 1101 -8.65 -31.75 -14.42
C ARG A 1101 -8.66 -30.39 -13.71
N VAL A 1102 -9.58 -29.52 -14.12
CA VAL A 1102 -9.96 -28.30 -13.40
C VAL A 1102 -11.45 -28.35 -13.13
N ALA A 1103 -11.89 -28.14 -11.91
CA ALA A 1103 -13.31 -28.15 -11.56
C ALA A 1103 -13.66 -27.05 -10.56
N VAL A 1104 -14.86 -26.49 -10.73
CA VAL A 1104 -15.48 -25.54 -9.82
C VAL A 1104 -16.89 -26.00 -9.54
N THR A 1105 -17.28 -26.07 -8.27
CA THR A 1105 -18.66 -26.36 -7.86
C THR A 1105 -19.20 -25.25 -6.98
N ASN A 1106 -20.50 -25.00 -7.06
CA ASN A 1106 -21.22 -24.03 -6.24
C ASN A 1106 -20.72 -22.57 -6.34
N ALA A 1107 -20.15 -22.13 -7.47
CA ALA A 1107 -19.70 -20.75 -7.62
C ALA A 1107 -20.90 -19.79 -7.73
N PRO A 1108 -21.10 -18.85 -6.78
CA PRO A 1108 -22.12 -17.81 -6.90
C PRO A 1108 -21.80 -16.86 -8.05
N THR A 1109 -22.82 -16.45 -8.79
CA THR A 1109 -22.70 -15.41 -9.81
C THR A 1109 -23.91 -14.50 -9.77
N ARG A 1110 -23.83 -13.34 -10.43
CA ARG A 1110 -24.98 -12.43 -10.63
C ARG A 1110 -26.15 -13.07 -11.37
N PHE A 1111 -25.96 -14.25 -11.96
CA PHE A 1111 -26.94 -15.03 -12.72
C PHE A 1111 -27.51 -16.22 -11.93
N GLY A 1112 -26.98 -16.49 -10.73
CA GLY A 1112 -27.20 -17.72 -9.97
C GLY A 1112 -25.95 -18.61 -9.92
N THR A 1113 -26.05 -19.75 -9.25
CA THR A 1113 -24.89 -20.63 -9.03
C THR A 1113 -24.49 -21.37 -10.29
N VAL A 1114 -23.18 -21.39 -10.60
CA VAL A 1114 -22.61 -22.14 -11.73
C VAL A 1114 -21.66 -23.23 -11.20
N SER A 1115 -21.57 -24.34 -11.93
CA SER A 1115 -20.54 -25.36 -11.70
C SER A 1115 -20.00 -25.85 -13.03
N PHE A 1116 -18.72 -26.17 -13.12
CA PHE A 1116 -18.14 -26.75 -14.32
C PHE A 1116 -16.94 -27.64 -14.02
N GLN A 1117 -16.63 -28.53 -14.95
CA GLN A 1117 -15.45 -29.37 -14.95
C GLN A 1117 -14.84 -29.37 -16.34
N ILE A 1118 -13.52 -29.20 -16.41
CA ILE A 1118 -12.71 -29.32 -17.61
C ILE A 1118 -11.82 -30.56 -17.44
N VAL A 1119 -11.80 -31.43 -18.43
CA VAL A 1119 -10.89 -32.59 -18.51
C VAL A 1119 -10.13 -32.50 -19.82
N SER A 1120 -8.80 -32.56 -19.73
CA SER A 1120 -7.93 -32.51 -20.89
C SER A 1120 -7.68 -33.91 -21.45
N HIS A 1121 -7.92 -34.08 -22.74
CA HIS A 1121 -7.64 -35.28 -23.52
C HIS A 1121 -6.77 -34.92 -24.73
N VAL A 1122 -5.80 -34.02 -24.54
CA VAL A 1122 -5.00 -33.47 -25.63
C VAL A 1122 -4.16 -34.52 -26.36
N ALA A 1123 -3.84 -35.66 -25.72
CA ALA A 1123 -3.25 -36.83 -26.41
C ALA A 1123 -4.21 -37.43 -27.46
N GLN A 1124 -5.52 -37.26 -27.27
CA GLN A 1124 -6.59 -37.62 -28.21
C GLN A 1124 -7.04 -36.43 -29.08
N GLY A 1125 -6.38 -35.28 -28.96
CA GLY A 1125 -6.62 -34.09 -29.78
C GLY A 1125 -7.79 -33.19 -29.34
N TYR A 1126 -8.30 -33.32 -28.10
CA TYR A 1126 -9.40 -32.47 -27.63
C TYR A 1126 -9.36 -32.13 -26.13
N VAL A 1127 -10.09 -31.09 -25.74
CA VAL A 1127 -10.39 -30.74 -24.35
C VAL A 1127 -11.91 -30.72 -24.18
N GLU A 1128 -12.43 -31.26 -23.08
CA GLU A 1128 -13.85 -31.35 -22.81
C GLU A 1128 -14.23 -30.60 -21.53
N ALA A 1129 -15.34 -29.84 -21.58
CA ALA A 1129 -15.91 -29.15 -20.44
C ALA A 1129 -17.37 -29.54 -20.23
N THR A 1130 -17.74 -29.91 -19.01
CA THR A 1130 -19.12 -30.08 -18.57
C THR A 1130 -19.52 -28.88 -17.71
N ILE A 1131 -20.64 -28.23 -18.03
CA ILE A 1131 -21.09 -26.99 -17.38
C ILE A 1131 -22.51 -27.19 -16.89
N ALA A 1132 -22.75 -26.98 -15.59
CA ALA A 1132 -24.07 -26.74 -15.02
C ALA A 1132 -24.31 -25.21 -15.01
N PRO A 1133 -25.09 -24.67 -15.97
CA PRO A 1133 -25.26 -23.23 -16.10
C PRO A 1133 -26.10 -22.64 -14.95
N PRO A 1134 -25.98 -21.33 -14.70
CA PRO A 1134 -26.78 -20.67 -13.67
C PRO A 1134 -28.27 -20.63 -14.04
N THR A 1135 -29.14 -20.79 -13.05
CA THR A 1135 -30.59 -20.98 -13.25
C THR A 1135 -31.46 -19.80 -12.81
N ARG A 1136 -30.94 -18.83 -12.04
CA ARG A 1136 -31.73 -17.69 -11.53
C ARG A 1136 -32.08 -16.69 -12.64
N THR A 1137 -31.09 -16.22 -13.39
CA THR A 1137 -31.27 -15.33 -14.55
C THR A 1137 -30.28 -15.69 -15.64
N ALA A 1138 -30.72 -15.84 -16.88
CA ALA A 1138 -29.82 -16.19 -17.97
C ALA A 1138 -28.83 -15.04 -18.30
N PRO A 1139 -27.50 -15.31 -18.36
CA PRO A 1139 -26.54 -14.34 -18.89
C PRO A 1139 -26.80 -14.06 -20.38
N ARG A 1140 -26.27 -12.94 -20.90
CA ARG A 1140 -26.31 -12.66 -22.35
C ARG A 1140 -25.54 -13.73 -23.12
N ALA A 1141 -24.40 -14.13 -22.58
CA ALA A 1141 -23.56 -15.19 -23.10
C ALA A 1141 -22.76 -15.83 -21.96
N LEU A 1142 -22.49 -17.12 -22.12
CA LEU A 1142 -21.47 -17.86 -21.37
C LEU A 1142 -20.21 -17.88 -22.24
N VAL A 1143 -19.08 -17.41 -21.72
CA VAL A 1143 -17.79 -17.41 -22.43
C VAL A 1143 -16.85 -18.37 -21.74
N LEU A 1144 -16.58 -19.51 -22.37
CA LEU A 1144 -15.64 -20.51 -21.88
C LEU A 1144 -14.29 -20.33 -22.58
N ARG A 1145 -13.19 -20.22 -21.84
CA ARG A 1145 -11.85 -20.25 -22.42
C ARG A 1145 -11.21 -21.63 -22.23
N LEU A 1146 -10.76 -22.26 -23.31
CA LEU A 1146 -10.05 -23.54 -23.28
C LEU A 1146 -8.75 -23.41 -24.05
N ARG A 1147 -7.63 -23.49 -23.32
CA ARG A 1147 -6.29 -23.21 -23.85
C ARG A 1147 -5.53 -24.53 -24.05
N HIS A 1148 -4.91 -24.72 -25.20
CA HIS A 1148 -4.09 -25.92 -25.41
C HIS A 1148 -2.72 -25.74 -24.71
N PRO A 1149 -2.16 -26.77 -24.04
CA PRO A 1149 -0.85 -26.70 -23.36
C PRO A 1149 0.27 -26.16 -24.24
N GLU A 1150 0.31 -26.60 -25.50
CA GLU A 1150 1.29 -26.18 -26.51
C GLU A 1150 0.85 -24.96 -27.35
N GLY A 1151 -0.26 -24.30 -27.00
CA GLY A 1151 -0.76 -23.12 -27.72
C GLY A 1151 -1.34 -23.41 -29.12
N LYS A 1152 -1.76 -24.65 -29.39
CA LYS A 1152 -2.46 -24.99 -30.65
C LYS A 1152 -3.81 -24.25 -30.74
N PRO A 1153 -4.19 -23.73 -31.92
CA PRO A 1153 -5.46 -23.02 -32.09
C PRO A 1153 -6.65 -24.00 -32.10
N ILE A 1154 -7.82 -23.51 -31.70
CA ILE A 1154 -9.07 -24.27 -31.82
C ILE A 1154 -9.40 -24.52 -33.29
N ARG A 1155 -9.59 -25.78 -33.68
CA ARG A 1155 -10.01 -26.20 -35.03
C ARG A 1155 -11.52 -26.31 -35.16
N SER A 1156 -12.18 -26.91 -34.17
CA SER A 1156 -13.63 -27.08 -34.17
C SER A 1156 -14.18 -27.28 -32.76
N VAL A 1157 -15.43 -26.90 -32.55
CA VAL A 1157 -16.14 -27.06 -31.27
C VAL A 1157 -17.43 -27.84 -31.48
N VAL A 1158 -17.72 -28.76 -30.55
CA VAL A 1158 -18.98 -29.52 -30.48
C VAL A 1158 -19.64 -29.22 -29.14
N VAL A 1159 -20.92 -28.84 -29.15
CA VAL A 1159 -21.72 -28.57 -27.95
C VAL A 1159 -22.91 -29.54 -27.94
N ASN A 1160 -23.04 -30.35 -26.89
CA ASN A 1160 -24.08 -31.37 -26.75
C ASN A 1160 -24.19 -32.28 -28.00
N GLY A 1161 -23.04 -32.71 -28.52
CA GLY A 1161 -22.95 -33.57 -29.71
C GLY A 1161 -23.19 -32.87 -31.05
N ARG A 1162 -23.43 -31.54 -31.08
CA ARG A 1162 -23.69 -30.78 -32.31
C ARG A 1162 -22.55 -29.81 -32.64
N PRO A 1163 -22.18 -29.63 -33.92
CA PRO A 1163 -21.18 -28.64 -34.31
C PRO A 1163 -21.56 -27.22 -33.87
N HIS A 1164 -20.60 -26.49 -33.31
CA HIS A 1164 -20.78 -25.11 -32.82
C HIS A 1164 -19.80 -24.16 -33.50
N ARG A 1165 -20.30 -23.02 -33.98
CA ARG A 1165 -19.54 -22.07 -34.83
C ARG A 1165 -19.09 -20.80 -34.11
N GLN A 1166 -19.59 -20.52 -32.91
CA GLN A 1166 -19.26 -19.28 -32.19
C GLN A 1166 -18.06 -19.50 -31.27
N PHE A 1167 -16.86 -19.46 -31.84
CA PHE A 1167 -15.60 -19.48 -31.10
C PHE A 1167 -14.56 -18.57 -31.77
N ASP A 1168 -13.61 -18.08 -30.98
CA ASP A 1168 -12.45 -17.30 -31.42
C ASP A 1168 -11.19 -18.12 -31.15
N ALA A 1169 -10.56 -18.63 -32.22
CA ALA A 1169 -9.36 -19.45 -32.11
C ALA A 1169 -8.13 -18.67 -31.60
N ARG A 1170 -8.07 -17.35 -31.79
CA ARG A 1170 -6.95 -16.52 -31.32
C ARG A 1170 -7.09 -16.19 -29.84
N ARG A 1171 -8.32 -15.95 -29.38
CA ARG A 1171 -8.63 -15.71 -27.96
C ARG A 1171 -8.88 -16.98 -27.17
N GLU A 1172 -8.92 -18.14 -27.84
CA GLU A 1172 -9.17 -19.45 -27.25
C GLU A 1172 -10.54 -19.53 -26.53
N CYS A 1173 -11.50 -18.72 -27.00
CA CYS A 1173 -12.79 -18.52 -26.34
C CYS A 1173 -13.92 -19.14 -27.15
N ILE A 1174 -14.85 -19.79 -26.45
CA ILE A 1174 -16.10 -20.33 -26.99
C ILE A 1174 -17.26 -19.53 -26.40
N THR A 1175 -18.10 -18.96 -27.25
CA THR A 1175 -19.32 -18.24 -26.83
C THR A 1175 -20.52 -19.18 -26.91
N LEU A 1176 -21.18 -19.38 -25.77
CA LEU A 1176 -22.28 -20.32 -25.59
C LEU A 1176 -23.55 -19.55 -25.23
N ARG A 1177 -24.70 -20.06 -25.70
CA ARG A 1177 -26.01 -19.61 -25.24
C ARG A 1177 -26.41 -20.40 -23.99
N PRO A 1178 -26.78 -19.75 -22.88
CA PRO A 1178 -27.23 -20.46 -21.68
C PRO A 1178 -28.52 -21.23 -21.97
N GLY A 1179 -28.58 -22.48 -21.50
CA GLY A 1179 -29.77 -23.33 -21.51
C GLY A 1179 -30.13 -23.79 -20.10
N PRO A 1180 -31.31 -24.40 -19.90
CA PRO A 1180 -31.78 -24.81 -18.57
C PRO A 1180 -31.11 -26.07 -18.01
N GLY A 1181 -30.34 -26.79 -18.83
CA GLY A 1181 -29.71 -28.06 -18.45
C GLY A 1181 -28.19 -28.05 -18.66
N PRO A 1182 -27.48 -29.07 -18.16
CA PRO A 1182 -26.04 -29.20 -18.32
C PRO A 1182 -25.62 -29.17 -19.80
N MET A 1183 -24.43 -28.64 -20.05
CA MET A 1183 -23.82 -28.54 -21.37
C MET A 1183 -22.49 -29.30 -21.38
N VAL A 1184 -22.25 -30.08 -22.43
CA VAL A 1184 -20.95 -30.70 -22.71
C VAL A 1184 -20.35 -30.01 -23.93
N VAL A 1185 -19.17 -29.43 -23.75
CA VAL A 1185 -18.43 -28.68 -24.77
C VAL A 1185 -17.12 -29.41 -25.05
N ARG A 1186 -16.94 -29.90 -26.28
CA ARG A 1186 -15.71 -30.54 -26.73
C ARG A 1186 -15.01 -29.67 -27.77
N THR A 1187 -13.77 -29.32 -27.50
CA THR A 1187 -12.95 -28.45 -28.34
C THR A 1187 -11.77 -29.23 -28.90
N HIS A 1188 -11.65 -29.27 -30.23
CA HIS A 1188 -10.59 -30.00 -30.95
C HIS A 1188 -9.50 -29.04 -31.45
N TYR A 1189 -8.24 -29.49 -31.41
CA TYR A 1189 -7.05 -28.68 -31.68
C TYR A 1189 -6.15 -29.22 -32.81
#